data_AF-A0A061EMS1-F1
#
_entry.id   AF-A0A061EMS1-F1
#
_cell.length_a   1.000
_cell.length_b   1.000
_cell.length_c   1.000
_cell.angle_alpha   90.00
_cell.angle_beta   90.00
_cell.angle_gamma   90.00
#
_symmetry.space_group_name_H-M   'P 1'
#
loop_
_entity.id
_entity.type
_entity.pdbx_description
1 polymer ?
#
loop_
_entity_poly.entity_id
_entity_poly.type
_entity_poly.pdbx_seq_one_letter_code
_entity_poly.pdbx_strand_id
1 'polypeptide(L)'
;MEKENSKNGTEYMLMTATTTWECPRRVHHMHVQFLVDRSVHIPEEGELVGNHTRKIPIQRADYSLSLNIYVPRDERFNLVKFSDFLAYALKSLFQILIPEIAAVCDKTINEFDSFQDVLDLYEGGVKLPNNATLKKIRECIPWEMIKELIRNDGERLMKFPMPAVIKEDRSAWRTDEEFARETLAGVNPVMIRRLREFPPASKLDPKTYGNQKSTVTEEHIERNMNGLTVEKALEKNKLFILNHHDALMPYLRRINSTSTKTYATRTLFFLQDDDTLKPLAIELSLPHPQSDKHGAVSKVFTPAEDGVEGSVWQLAKAYAAVNDSGYHQLICHWLNTHAVIEPFIIASNRQLSVVHPIYKLLHPHFRDTMNINALARQTLINAGGVLELTVFPGRYALEMSSAIYKTWVFPDQALPVDLVKRGMAVPDASLPHGVRLLIQDYPYAVDGLEIWSAIETWVTEYCSFYYPSDEVVKEDNEIQSWWAEIRTEGHGDLKDEPWWPEIKTRAELIEACTIIIWVASAFHAAVNFGQYPYAGYLPNRPTVSRRFMPEPGTPEYAELEKDPDLAFLKTITAQFQTLLGVSLIEVLSRHSADEIYLGQRDSPEWTSDAEPLAAFERFGKKLIEIESRIMDRNNDSRLKNRTGPVKMPYTLLYPNTSDYSREGGLTGKGIPNSISI
;
A
#
# COMPACT_ATOMS: atom_id res chain seq x y z
N MET A 1 17.43 45.87 -29.80
CA MET A 1 18.48 45.70 -28.78
C MET A 1 17.91 46.37 -27.54
N GLU A 2 17.55 45.71 -26.45
CA GLU A 2 18.06 44.51 -25.79
C GLU A 2 16.89 43.63 -25.30
N LYS A 3 17.16 42.33 -25.16
CA LYS A 3 16.24 41.33 -24.58
C LYS A 3 16.60 41.13 -23.10
N GLU A 4 15.62 41.26 -22.21
CA GLU A 4 15.68 40.76 -20.85
C GLU A 4 15.66 39.22 -20.85
N ASN A 5 16.65 38.62 -20.19
CA ASN A 5 16.75 37.19 -19.96
C ASN A 5 16.13 36.85 -18.59
N SER A 6 14.97 36.17 -18.59
CA SER A 6 14.51 35.43 -17.42
C SER A 6 15.30 34.11 -17.31
N LYS A 7 16.08 33.95 -16.25
CA LYS A 7 16.65 32.65 -15.86
C LYS A 7 15.80 32.06 -14.73
N ASN A 8 14.78 31.29 -15.09
CA ASN A 8 14.23 30.24 -14.21
C ASN A 8 14.86 28.92 -14.64
N GLY A 9 15.97 28.55 -14.01
CA GLY A 9 16.56 27.23 -14.13
C GLY A 9 15.99 26.31 -13.05
N THR A 10 15.04 25.45 -13.40
CA THR A 10 14.64 24.33 -12.54
C THR A 10 15.70 23.23 -12.71
N GLU A 11 16.53 23.01 -11.68
CA GLU A 11 17.38 21.82 -11.62
C GLU A 11 16.52 20.59 -11.35
N TYR A 12 16.60 19.60 -12.23
CA TYR A 12 16.01 18.28 -12.03
C TYR A 12 17.02 17.41 -11.29
N MET A 13 16.71 17.02 -10.06
CA MET A 13 17.45 15.96 -9.35
C MET A 13 16.89 14.62 -9.82
N LEU A 14 17.64 13.89 -10.66
CA LEU A 14 17.32 12.53 -11.04
C LEU A 14 17.64 11.62 -9.84
N MET A 15 16.63 11.13 -9.13
CA MET A 15 16.80 10.00 -8.21
C MET A 15 16.58 8.72 -9.01
N THR A 16 17.65 7.97 -9.27
CA THR A 16 17.58 6.66 -9.91
C THR A 16 17.86 5.58 -8.88
N ALA A 17 16.87 4.73 -8.58
CA ALA A 17 17.16 3.42 -7.99
C ALA A 17 17.86 2.57 -9.06
N THR A 18 19.18 2.64 -9.14
CA THR A 18 19.97 1.84 -10.10
C THR A 18 20.32 0.50 -9.49
N THR A 19 19.60 -0.53 -9.91
CA THR A 19 20.05 -1.93 -9.83
C THR A 19 20.94 -2.18 -11.05
N THR A 20 22.25 -1.94 -10.97
CA THR A 20 23.18 -2.28 -12.07
C THR A 20 23.78 -3.66 -11.84
N TRP A 21 23.48 -4.59 -12.76
CA TRP A 21 24.13 -5.90 -12.87
C TRP A 21 24.99 -5.92 -14.13
N GLU A 22 26.32 -6.08 -14.01
CA GLU A 22 27.21 -6.37 -15.14
C GLU A 22 27.99 -7.67 -14.91
N CYS A 23 28.21 -8.40 -16.01
CA CYS A 23 28.68 -9.79 -16.17
C CYS A 23 29.99 -10.17 -15.39
N PRO A 24 30.23 -11.45 -15.07
CA PRO A 24 31.01 -11.88 -13.90
C PRO A 24 32.49 -12.08 -14.22
N ARG A 25 33.33 -11.03 -14.09
CA ARG A 25 34.79 -11.21 -13.96
C ARG A 25 35.51 -10.23 -13.02
N ARG A 26 34.80 -9.39 -12.28
CA ARG A 26 35.38 -8.61 -11.18
C ARG A 26 34.37 -8.51 -10.05
N VAL A 27 34.83 -8.72 -8.82
CA VAL A 27 34.04 -8.47 -7.61
C VAL A 27 33.62 -7.01 -7.61
N HIS A 28 32.35 -6.74 -7.93
CA HIS A 28 31.76 -5.41 -7.89
C HIS A 28 30.52 -5.47 -6.99
N HIS A 29 30.53 -4.58 -6.00
CA HIS A 29 29.51 -4.43 -4.97
C HIS A 29 28.18 -3.98 -5.60
N MET A 30 27.09 -4.60 -5.16
CA MET A 30 25.74 -4.22 -5.53
C MET A 30 25.13 -3.52 -4.31
N HIS A 31 24.98 -2.20 -4.37
CA HIS A 31 24.30 -1.44 -3.34
C HIS A 31 22.84 -1.25 -3.74
N VAL A 32 21.91 -1.73 -2.92
CA VAL A 32 20.55 -1.18 -2.89
C VAL A 32 20.64 0.12 -2.10
N GLN A 33 21.10 1.18 -2.74
CA GLN A 33 21.15 2.49 -2.13
C GLN A 33 19.78 3.15 -2.33
N PHE A 34 19.05 3.41 -1.25
CA PHE A 34 18.02 4.44 -1.30
C PHE A 34 18.76 5.76 -1.46
N LEU A 35 18.97 6.23 -2.70
CA LEU A 35 19.70 7.46 -2.98
C LEU A 35 19.01 8.66 -2.31
N VAL A 36 19.44 8.98 -1.09
CA VAL A 36 19.33 10.30 -0.49
C VAL A 36 20.73 10.65 -0.02
N ASP A 37 21.32 11.60 -0.73
CA ASP A 37 22.70 12.01 -0.54
C ASP A 37 22.98 12.43 0.91
N ARG A 38 24.22 12.18 1.33
CA ARG A 38 24.71 12.39 2.70
C ARG A 38 24.76 13.89 3.02
N SER A 39 24.35 14.23 4.25
CA SER A 39 24.75 15.42 5.03
C SER A 39 25.63 16.46 4.32
N VAL A 40 25.03 17.57 3.87
CA VAL A 40 25.78 18.74 3.40
C VAL A 40 26.30 19.52 4.61
N HIS A 41 27.58 19.29 4.93
CA HIS A 41 28.43 20.31 5.56
C HIS A 41 29.19 20.97 4.41
N ILE A 42 29.05 22.29 4.25
CA ILE A 42 29.79 23.08 3.25
C ILE A 42 31.07 23.57 3.93
N PRO A 43 32.26 23.20 3.42
CA PRO A 43 33.40 24.10 3.47
C PRO A 43 33.81 24.56 2.07
N GLU A 44 34.41 25.74 2.08
CA GLU A 44 34.73 26.63 0.96
C GLU A 44 35.66 26.05 -0.12
N GLU A 45 35.49 26.63 -1.31
CA GLU A 45 36.36 26.67 -2.50
C GLU A 45 37.63 25.81 -2.55
N GLY A 46 37.70 24.91 -3.54
CA GLY A 46 38.93 24.28 -3.99
C GLY A 46 38.69 23.24 -5.07
N GLU A 47 39.04 23.60 -6.31
CA GLU A 47 39.07 22.82 -7.56
C GLU A 47 39.07 21.28 -7.44
N LEU A 48 38.17 20.60 -8.17
CA LEU A 48 38.51 19.34 -8.85
C LEU A 48 37.68 19.18 -10.14
N VAL A 49 38.42 19.02 -11.23
CA VAL A 49 37.97 18.91 -12.63
C VAL A 49 37.47 17.49 -12.91
N GLY A 50 36.31 17.36 -13.56
CA GLY A 50 35.77 16.07 -14.00
C GLY A 50 34.43 16.19 -14.74
N ASN A 51 34.45 16.76 -15.95
CA ASN A 51 33.29 16.86 -16.84
C ASN A 51 32.83 15.47 -17.33
N HIS A 52 31.68 14.96 -16.87
CA HIS A 52 30.80 14.07 -17.66
C HIS A 52 29.35 14.10 -17.15
N THR A 53 28.63 15.17 -17.46
CA THR A 53 27.16 15.11 -17.68
C THR A 53 26.86 15.74 -19.03
N ARG A 54 26.73 14.89 -20.06
CA ARG A 54 26.09 15.32 -21.31
C ARG A 54 24.63 15.62 -20.99
N LYS A 55 24.18 16.85 -21.22
CA LYS A 55 22.75 17.17 -21.34
C LYS A 55 22.12 16.20 -22.35
N ILE A 56 21.29 15.30 -21.86
CA ILE A 56 20.51 14.39 -22.70
C ILE A 56 19.52 15.28 -23.49
N PRO A 57 19.51 15.24 -24.83
CA PRO A 57 18.51 15.95 -25.59
C PRO A 57 17.14 15.41 -25.20
N ILE A 58 16.16 16.29 -24.95
CA ILE A 58 14.76 15.90 -24.78
C ILE A 58 14.31 15.31 -26.12
N GLN A 59 14.47 13.99 -26.27
CA GLN A 59 13.82 13.22 -27.31
C GLN A 59 12.32 13.25 -27.00
N ARG A 60 11.52 13.58 -28.02
CA ARG A 60 10.07 13.28 -28.00
C ARG A 60 9.92 11.82 -27.60
N ALA A 61 9.11 11.57 -26.58
CA ALA A 61 8.80 10.23 -26.09
C ALA A 61 8.31 9.36 -27.26
N ASP A 62 9.16 8.45 -27.69
CA ASP A 62 8.76 7.32 -28.51
C ASP A 62 8.15 6.32 -27.53
N TYR A 63 6.82 6.13 -27.57
CA TYR A 63 6.06 5.25 -26.65
C TYR A 63 6.29 3.76 -26.97
N SER A 64 7.53 3.36 -27.21
CA SER A 64 7.92 1.95 -27.19
C SER A 64 8.12 1.54 -25.73
N LEU A 65 7.09 0.95 -25.11
CA LEU A 65 7.19 0.27 -23.82
C LEU A 65 8.20 -0.88 -23.96
N SER A 66 9.49 -0.58 -23.75
CA SER A 66 10.54 -1.59 -23.71
C SER A 66 10.45 -2.34 -22.37
N LEU A 67 9.44 -3.22 -22.20
CA LEU A 67 9.23 -4.07 -21.02
C LEU A 67 10.38 -5.06 -20.71
N ASN A 68 11.50 -4.96 -21.42
CA ASN A 68 12.66 -5.82 -21.28
C ASN A 68 13.69 -5.17 -20.33
N ILE A 69 13.34 -5.10 -19.05
CA ILE A 69 14.31 -4.83 -17.99
C ILE A 69 14.98 -6.15 -17.58
N TYR A 70 16.27 -6.07 -17.26
CA TYR A 70 16.99 -7.22 -16.75
C TYR A 70 16.45 -7.63 -15.37
N VAL A 71 16.07 -8.89 -15.28
CA VAL A 71 16.04 -9.70 -14.07
C VAL A 71 16.72 -11.02 -14.40
N PRO A 72 17.27 -11.76 -13.41
CA PRO A 72 17.79 -13.11 -13.63
C PRO A 72 16.77 -13.96 -14.41
N ARG A 73 17.25 -14.84 -15.29
CA ARG A 73 16.40 -15.49 -16.30
C ARG A 73 15.21 -16.24 -15.69
N ASP A 74 15.43 -16.87 -14.55
CA ASP A 74 14.45 -17.71 -13.86
C ASP A 74 13.50 -16.89 -12.96
N GLU A 75 13.83 -15.62 -12.71
CA GLU A 75 12.94 -14.66 -12.01
C GLU A 75 11.91 -14.03 -12.95
N ARG A 76 12.06 -14.20 -14.28
CA ARG A 76 11.10 -13.68 -15.25
C ARG A 76 9.78 -14.41 -15.11
N PHE A 77 8.68 -13.66 -15.16
CA PHE A 77 7.34 -14.24 -15.27
C PHE A 77 7.34 -15.35 -16.33
N ASN A 78 6.70 -16.45 -15.99
CA ASN A 78 6.42 -17.46 -17.00
C ASN A 78 5.44 -16.89 -18.07
N LEU A 79 5.29 -17.63 -19.18
CA LEU A 79 4.49 -17.16 -20.31
C LEU A 79 3.01 -16.95 -19.96
N VAL A 80 2.46 -17.76 -19.04
CA VAL A 80 1.05 -17.64 -18.63
C VAL A 80 0.87 -16.37 -17.82
N LYS A 81 1.64 -16.19 -16.74
CA LYS A 81 1.62 -14.97 -15.90
C LYS A 81 1.84 -13.71 -16.73
N PHE A 82 2.82 -13.72 -17.63
CA PHE A 82 3.10 -12.55 -18.48
C PHE A 82 1.96 -12.27 -19.47
N SER A 83 1.35 -13.30 -20.04
CA SER A 83 0.17 -13.17 -20.90
C SER A 83 -1.03 -12.61 -20.15
N ASP A 84 -1.34 -13.16 -18.96
CA ASP A 84 -2.43 -12.68 -18.10
C ASP A 84 -2.20 -11.21 -17.70
N PHE A 85 -0.99 -10.87 -17.25
CA PHE A 85 -0.61 -9.50 -16.90
C PHE A 85 -0.79 -8.54 -18.08
N LEU A 86 -0.29 -8.90 -19.28
CA LEU A 86 -0.44 -8.08 -20.48
C LEU A 86 -1.91 -7.96 -20.91
N ALA A 87 -2.67 -9.03 -20.87
CA ALA A 87 -4.09 -9.03 -21.22
C ALA A 87 -4.89 -8.10 -20.29
N TYR A 88 -4.64 -8.17 -18.98
CA TYR A 88 -5.26 -7.28 -18.01
C TYR A 88 -4.82 -5.82 -18.19
N ALA A 89 -3.52 -5.56 -18.34
CA ALA A 89 -3.01 -4.21 -18.58
C ALA A 89 -3.60 -3.60 -19.86
N LEU A 90 -3.72 -4.39 -20.94
CA LEU A 90 -4.40 -3.98 -22.16
C LEU A 90 -5.88 -3.68 -21.91
N LYS A 91 -6.59 -4.52 -21.15
CA LYS A 91 -8.04 -4.36 -20.89
C LYS A 91 -8.28 -3.04 -20.17
N SER A 92 -7.46 -2.78 -19.17
CA SER A 92 -7.43 -1.55 -18.40
C SER A 92 -7.08 -0.32 -19.23
N LEU A 93 -6.18 -0.42 -20.22
CA LEU A 93 -5.92 0.68 -21.17
C LEU A 93 -7.12 0.98 -22.08
N PHE A 94 -7.84 -0.04 -22.55
CA PHE A 94 -9.05 0.16 -23.36
C PHE A 94 -10.18 0.83 -22.57
N GLN A 95 -10.34 0.49 -21.30
CA GLN A 95 -11.31 1.13 -20.41
C GLN A 95 -11.00 2.62 -20.14
N ILE A 96 -9.74 3.07 -20.24
CA ILE A 96 -9.36 4.49 -20.15
C ILE A 96 -9.65 5.23 -21.46
N LEU A 97 -9.30 4.62 -22.59
CA LEU A 97 -9.29 5.31 -23.89
C LEU A 97 -10.69 5.73 -24.36
N ILE A 98 -11.72 4.93 -24.04
CA ILE A 98 -13.09 5.18 -24.49
C ILE A 98 -13.72 6.40 -23.77
N PRO A 99 -13.74 6.47 -22.42
CA PRO A 99 -14.22 7.65 -21.71
C PRO A 99 -13.42 8.92 -22.03
N GLU A 100 -12.09 8.85 -22.17
CA GLU A 100 -11.27 10.02 -22.53
C GLU A 100 -11.65 10.61 -23.90
N ILE A 101 -11.92 9.76 -24.89
CA ILE A 101 -12.38 10.24 -26.20
C ILE A 101 -13.80 10.83 -26.10
N ALA A 102 -14.65 10.31 -25.21
CA ALA A 102 -15.97 10.90 -24.94
C ALA A 102 -15.85 12.26 -24.21
N ALA A 103 -14.93 12.38 -23.26
CA ALA A 103 -14.66 13.60 -22.48
C ALA A 103 -14.14 14.76 -23.33
N VAL A 104 -13.43 14.48 -24.45
CA VAL A 104 -13.06 15.51 -25.44
C VAL A 104 -14.28 16.16 -26.10
N CYS A 105 -15.45 15.49 -26.09
CA CYS A 105 -16.71 16.02 -26.57
C CYS A 105 -17.62 16.58 -25.45
N ASP A 106 -17.17 16.53 -24.19
CA ASP A 106 -17.91 17.02 -23.02
C ASP A 106 -17.66 18.53 -22.78
N LYS A 107 -18.59 19.16 -22.07
CA LYS A 107 -18.52 20.58 -21.68
C LYS A 107 -17.51 20.82 -20.55
N THR A 108 -17.22 19.81 -19.72
CA THR A 108 -16.29 19.84 -18.58
C THR A 108 -15.17 18.81 -18.81
N ILE A 109 -14.12 19.23 -19.52
CA ILE A 109 -12.98 18.35 -19.83
C ILE A 109 -12.34 17.84 -18.51
N ASN A 110 -12.25 16.52 -18.34
CA ASN A 110 -11.55 15.84 -17.24
C ASN A 110 -12.18 15.98 -15.83
N GLU A 111 -13.51 16.09 -15.74
CA GLU A 111 -14.25 16.11 -14.48
C GLU A 111 -15.42 15.10 -14.49
N PHE A 112 -15.87 14.69 -13.31
CA PHE A 112 -17.19 14.10 -13.15
C PHE A 112 -18.15 15.20 -12.70
N ASP A 113 -19.31 15.31 -13.34
CA ASP A 113 -20.34 16.29 -12.99
C ASP A 113 -21.32 15.73 -11.95
N SER A 114 -21.40 14.41 -11.81
CA SER A 114 -22.26 13.75 -10.82
C SER A 114 -21.69 12.41 -10.33
N PHE A 115 -22.18 11.92 -9.18
CA PHE A 115 -21.88 10.55 -8.75
C PHE A 115 -22.42 9.49 -9.69
N GLN A 116 -23.48 9.80 -10.46
CA GLN A 116 -23.97 8.90 -11.49
C GLN A 116 -22.93 8.72 -12.60
N ASP A 117 -22.17 9.76 -12.96
CA ASP A 117 -21.10 9.66 -13.96
C ASP A 117 -19.99 8.71 -13.49
N VAL A 118 -19.69 8.71 -12.19
CA VAL A 118 -18.75 7.75 -11.58
C VAL A 118 -19.34 6.34 -11.60
N LEU A 119 -20.60 6.18 -11.23
CA LEU A 119 -21.29 4.88 -11.24
C LEU A 119 -21.43 4.29 -12.65
N ASP A 120 -21.57 5.14 -13.66
CA ASP A 120 -21.70 4.74 -15.06
C ASP A 120 -20.45 4.02 -15.58
N LEU A 121 -19.27 4.21 -14.96
CA LEU A 121 -18.06 3.40 -15.22
C LEU A 121 -18.29 1.89 -14.97
N TYR A 122 -19.21 1.57 -14.06
CA TYR A 122 -19.54 0.21 -13.63
C TYR A 122 -20.99 -0.19 -13.93
N GLU A 123 -21.81 0.64 -14.58
CA GLU A 123 -23.22 0.33 -14.86
C GLU A 123 -23.51 0.38 -16.35
N GLY A 124 -23.08 1.47 -17.00
CA GLY A 124 -23.21 1.68 -18.42
C GLY A 124 -22.04 1.05 -19.17
N GLY A 125 -22.31 0.09 -20.04
CA GLY A 125 -21.35 -0.16 -21.13
C GLY A 125 -21.26 1.13 -21.94
N VAL A 126 -20.07 1.71 -22.09
CA VAL A 126 -19.93 2.93 -22.90
C VAL A 126 -20.50 2.63 -24.29
N LYS A 127 -21.42 3.48 -24.78
CA LYS A 127 -21.97 3.31 -26.13
C LYS A 127 -20.81 3.22 -27.10
N LEU A 128 -20.80 2.16 -27.93
CA LEU A 128 -19.76 1.93 -28.93
C LEU A 128 -19.44 3.24 -29.63
N PRO A 129 -18.16 3.65 -29.65
CA PRO A 129 -17.82 4.89 -30.30
C PRO A 129 -18.21 4.84 -31.78
N ASN A 130 -18.71 5.96 -32.28
CA ASN A 130 -18.92 6.19 -33.72
C ASN A 130 -17.63 5.85 -34.51
N ASN A 131 -17.78 5.46 -35.79
CA ASN A 131 -16.68 4.92 -36.64
C ASN A 131 -15.38 5.76 -36.65
N ALA A 132 -15.46 7.07 -36.41
CA ALA A 132 -14.31 7.95 -36.30
C ALA A 132 -13.44 7.69 -35.06
N THR A 133 -14.06 7.37 -33.92
CA THR A 133 -13.35 7.07 -32.67
C THR A 133 -12.74 5.67 -32.71
N LEU A 134 -13.45 4.66 -33.24
CA LEU A 134 -12.88 3.33 -33.48
C LEU A 134 -11.63 3.37 -34.38
N LYS A 135 -11.59 4.32 -35.33
CA LYS A 135 -10.42 4.52 -36.19
C LYS A 135 -9.21 5.05 -35.41
N LYS A 136 -9.39 6.03 -34.52
CA LYS A 136 -8.32 6.54 -33.64
C LYS A 136 -7.80 5.48 -32.67
N ILE A 137 -8.70 4.67 -32.10
CA ILE A 137 -8.32 3.55 -31.22
C ILE A 137 -7.46 2.52 -31.97
N ARG A 138 -7.82 2.20 -33.23
CA ARG A 138 -7.03 1.32 -34.12
C ARG A 138 -5.69 1.92 -34.55
N GLU A 139 -5.53 3.23 -34.52
CA GLU A 139 -4.27 3.92 -34.79
C GLU A 139 -3.34 3.91 -33.56
N CYS A 140 -3.89 3.78 -32.35
CA CYS A 140 -3.13 3.77 -31.09
C CYS A 140 -2.75 2.36 -30.61
N ILE A 141 -3.52 1.31 -30.97
CA ILE A 141 -3.31 -0.04 -30.43
C ILE A 141 -3.26 -1.09 -31.56
N PRO A 142 -2.18 -1.90 -31.65
CA PRO A 142 -2.04 -2.97 -32.64
C PRO A 142 -3.20 -3.99 -32.60
N TRP A 143 -3.66 -4.43 -33.78
CA TRP A 143 -4.79 -5.35 -33.92
C TRP A 143 -4.60 -6.70 -33.22
N GLU A 144 -3.37 -7.18 -33.10
CA GLU A 144 -3.07 -8.42 -32.36
C GLU A 144 -3.28 -8.28 -30.85
N MET A 145 -3.07 -7.09 -30.28
CA MET A 145 -3.38 -6.80 -28.86
C MET A 145 -4.89 -6.72 -28.62
N ILE A 146 -5.66 -6.26 -29.62
CA ILE A 146 -7.13 -6.26 -29.57
C ILE A 146 -7.70 -7.68 -29.54
N LYS A 147 -7.04 -8.66 -30.19
CA LYS A 147 -7.48 -10.06 -30.16
C LYS A 147 -7.29 -10.71 -28.79
N GLU A 148 -6.22 -10.38 -28.07
CA GLU A 148 -5.99 -10.91 -26.72
C GLU A 148 -7.04 -10.40 -25.71
N LEU A 149 -7.58 -9.20 -25.91
CA LEU A 149 -8.70 -8.66 -25.13
C LEU A 149 -10.04 -9.36 -25.35
N ILE A 150 -10.18 -10.07 -26.46
CA ILE A 150 -11.38 -10.81 -26.84
C ILE A 150 -11.31 -12.25 -26.30
N ARG A 151 -10.16 -12.69 -25.77
CA ARG A 151 -10.01 -14.01 -25.17
C ARG A 151 -10.55 -14.03 -23.72
N ASN A 152 -11.82 -14.39 -23.65
CA ASN A 152 -12.34 -15.45 -22.77
C ASN A 152 -12.29 -15.24 -21.24
N ASP A 153 -12.89 -14.15 -20.73
CA ASP A 153 -13.28 -14.02 -19.32
C ASP A 153 -14.81 -13.88 -19.11
N GLY A 154 -15.62 -13.91 -20.18
CA GLY A 154 -17.09 -13.81 -20.08
C GLY A 154 -17.62 -12.44 -19.61
N GLU A 155 -16.72 -11.48 -19.32
CA GLU A 155 -17.04 -10.11 -18.95
C GLU A 155 -17.14 -9.22 -20.21
N ARG A 156 -18.02 -8.20 -20.18
CA ARG A 156 -18.16 -7.27 -21.32
C ARG A 156 -16.93 -6.36 -21.39
N LEU A 157 -16.21 -6.37 -22.51
CA LEU A 157 -15.01 -5.59 -22.87
C LEU A 157 -15.00 -4.06 -22.55
N MET A 158 -16.11 -3.45 -22.10
CA MET A 158 -16.26 -1.99 -22.03
C MET A 158 -16.76 -1.48 -20.66
N LYS A 159 -16.62 -2.27 -19.59
CA LYS A 159 -17.13 -1.93 -18.25
C LYS A 159 -16.11 -2.35 -17.17
N PHE A 160 -15.91 -1.51 -16.17
CA PHE A 160 -15.17 -1.90 -14.97
C PHE A 160 -16.03 -2.85 -14.11
N PRO A 161 -15.48 -3.96 -13.57
CA PRO A 161 -16.18 -4.79 -12.60
C PRO A 161 -16.74 -3.96 -11.43
N MET A 162 -17.94 -4.27 -10.94
CA MET A 162 -18.51 -3.49 -9.82
C MET A 162 -17.64 -3.70 -8.56
N PRO A 163 -17.05 -2.64 -7.96
CA PRO A 163 -16.28 -2.76 -6.73
C PRO A 163 -17.14 -3.28 -5.59
N ALA A 164 -16.57 -4.13 -4.74
CA ALA A 164 -17.31 -4.80 -3.67
C ALA A 164 -17.95 -3.79 -2.69
N VAL A 165 -17.26 -2.69 -2.39
CA VAL A 165 -17.72 -1.66 -1.45
C VAL A 165 -19.02 -0.95 -1.86
N ILE A 166 -19.36 -0.93 -3.15
CA ILE A 166 -20.63 -0.34 -3.66
C ILE A 166 -21.58 -1.38 -4.27
N LYS A 167 -21.24 -2.67 -4.17
CA LYS A 167 -21.99 -3.74 -4.83
C LYS A 167 -23.38 -3.94 -4.23
N GLU A 168 -23.46 -3.95 -2.90
CA GLU A 168 -24.72 -4.18 -2.17
C GLU A 168 -25.41 -2.88 -1.76
N ASP A 169 -24.65 -1.81 -1.51
CA ASP A 169 -25.15 -0.48 -1.15
C ASP A 169 -24.24 0.61 -1.75
N ARG A 170 -24.80 1.43 -2.65
CA ARG A 170 -24.05 2.46 -3.38
C ARG A 170 -23.68 3.69 -2.53
N SER A 171 -24.18 3.77 -1.30
CA SER A 171 -24.07 4.94 -0.43
C SER A 171 -23.39 4.64 0.91
N ALA A 172 -23.35 3.38 1.34
CA ALA A 172 -22.81 2.97 2.64
C ALA A 172 -21.34 3.39 2.88
N TRP A 173 -20.55 3.54 1.82
CA TRP A 173 -19.17 4.08 1.89
C TRP A 173 -19.09 5.49 2.50
N ARG A 174 -20.18 6.27 2.45
CA ARG A 174 -20.26 7.63 3.03
C ARG A 174 -20.47 7.63 4.54
N THR A 175 -20.81 6.50 5.13
CA THR A 175 -21.14 6.43 6.56
C THR A 175 -19.89 6.64 7.41
N ASP A 176 -20.08 7.07 8.65
CA ASP A 176 -18.97 7.19 9.61
C ASP A 176 -18.50 5.80 10.07
N GLU A 177 -19.45 4.86 10.13
CA GLU A 177 -19.24 3.45 10.42
C GLU A 177 -18.29 2.81 9.41
N GLU A 178 -18.52 2.97 8.10
CA GLU A 178 -17.63 2.37 7.09
C GLU A 178 -16.26 3.03 7.09
N PHE A 179 -16.22 4.37 7.15
CA PHE A 179 -14.96 5.11 7.20
C PHE A 179 -14.07 4.64 8.36
N ALA A 180 -14.65 4.39 9.54
CA ALA A 180 -13.91 3.88 10.68
C ALA A 180 -13.61 2.37 10.56
N ARG A 181 -14.55 1.56 10.06
CA ARG A 181 -14.37 0.11 9.88
C ARG A 181 -13.22 -0.21 8.92
N GLU A 182 -13.08 0.54 7.84
CA GLU A 182 -11.98 0.32 6.88
C GLU A 182 -10.59 0.47 7.50
N THR A 183 -10.44 1.20 8.63
CA THR A 183 -9.16 1.26 9.36
C THR A 183 -8.78 -0.06 10.05
N LEU A 184 -9.75 -0.97 10.22
CA LEU A 184 -9.58 -2.31 10.80
C LEU A 184 -9.69 -3.44 9.75
N ALA A 185 -10.41 -3.17 8.66
CA ALA A 185 -10.92 -4.20 7.75
C ALA A 185 -10.82 -3.84 6.26
N GLY A 186 -10.35 -2.63 5.94
CA GLY A 186 -10.26 -2.11 4.59
C GLY A 186 -8.97 -2.53 3.89
N VAL A 187 -8.58 -1.73 2.89
CA VAL A 187 -7.33 -1.93 2.12
C VAL A 187 -6.06 -1.58 2.92
N ASN A 188 -6.18 -0.71 3.93
CA ASN A 188 -5.05 -0.31 4.79
C ASN A 188 -5.33 -0.54 6.28
N PRO A 189 -5.52 -1.80 6.71
CA PRO A 189 -5.95 -2.08 8.07
C PRO A 189 -4.79 -2.07 9.07
N VAL A 190 -3.60 -1.55 8.72
CA VAL A 190 -2.35 -1.74 9.47
C VAL A 190 -1.85 -0.48 10.19
N MET A 191 -2.53 0.66 10.00
CA MET A 191 -2.02 1.96 10.44
C MET A 191 -2.59 2.49 11.75
N ILE A 192 -3.81 2.09 12.12
CA ILE A 192 -4.48 2.59 13.33
C ILE A 192 -3.70 2.22 14.60
N ARG A 193 -3.70 3.13 15.58
CA ARG A 193 -2.98 2.98 16.85
C ARG A 193 -3.88 3.36 18.02
N ARG A 194 -3.63 2.81 19.20
CA ARG A 194 -4.23 3.31 20.44
C ARG A 194 -3.65 4.68 20.76
N LEU A 195 -4.52 5.65 21.04
CA LEU A 195 -4.12 6.96 21.54
C LEU A 195 -3.69 6.82 23.01
N ARG A 196 -2.46 7.23 23.32
CA ARG A 196 -1.87 7.10 24.67
C ARG A 196 -1.93 8.38 25.49
N GLU A 197 -1.99 9.52 24.82
CA GLU A 197 -2.04 10.84 25.45
C GLU A 197 -2.92 11.77 24.61
N PHE A 198 -3.54 12.74 25.29
CA PHE A 198 -4.39 13.74 24.66
C PHE A 198 -3.98 15.14 25.12
N PRO A 199 -3.90 16.14 24.23
CA PRO A 199 -4.08 16.03 22.77
C PRO A 199 -2.94 15.23 22.12
N PRO A 200 -3.12 14.67 20.90
CA PRO A 200 -2.07 13.90 20.24
C PRO A 200 -0.77 14.69 20.06
N ALA A 201 0.36 14.10 20.45
CA ALA A 201 1.68 14.72 20.26
C ALA A 201 2.27 14.46 18.86
N SER A 202 3.15 15.38 18.44
CA SER A 202 4.03 15.22 17.27
C SER A 202 5.45 14.90 17.74
N LYS A 203 6.14 14.06 16.97
CA LYS A 203 7.56 13.73 17.14
C LYS A 203 8.49 14.56 16.26
N LEU A 204 7.94 15.48 15.46
CA LEU A 204 8.73 16.38 14.62
C LEU A 204 9.59 17.30 15.50
N ASP A 205 10.83 17.55 15.08
CA ASP A 205 11.75 18.44 15.80
C ASP A 205 11.18 19.87 15.86
N PRO A 206 10.85 20.40 17.06
CA PRO A 206 10.29 21.74 17.20
C PRO A 206 11.23 22.84 16.73
N LYS A 207 12.54 22.60 16.66
CA LYS A 207 13.50 23.57 16.10
C LYS A 207 13.35 23.72 14.60
N THR A 208 13.02 22.62 13.91
CA THR A 208 12.87 22.58 12.46
C THR A 208 11.44 22.96 12.04
N TYR A 209 10.44 22.43 12.73
CA TYR A 209 9.03 22.51 12.34
C TYR A 209 8.18 23.37 13.29
N GLY A 210 8.76 24.04 14.29
CA GLY A 210 8.00 24.90 15.21
C GLY A 210 6.98 24.16 16.06
N ASN A 211 5.90 24.85 16.46
CA ASN A 211 4.84 24.25 17.27
C ASN A 211 3.96 23.30 16.45
N GLN A 212 4.06 22.00 16.74
CA GLN A 212 3.31 20.92 16.07
C GLN A 212 2.25 20.28 17.00
N LYS A 213 1.90 20.95 18.11
CA LYS A 213 0.88 20.48 19.05
C LYS A 213 -0.48 20.44 18.36
N SER A 214 -1.18 19.31 18.50
CA SER A 214 -2.55 19.17 17.98
C SER A 214 -3.49 20.20 18.59
N THR A 215 -4.41 20.73 17.77
CA THR A 215 -5.44 21.70 18.19
C THR A 215 -6.77 21.04 18.56
N VAL A 216 -6.85 19.70 18.58
CA VAL A 216 -8.03 18.99 19.06
C VAL A 216 -8.17 19.20 20.57
N THR A 217 -9.33 19.66 21.03
CA THR A 217 -9.64 19.88 22.44
C THR A 217 -10.66 18.83 22.92
N GLU A 218 -10.84 18.73 24.24
CA GLU A 218 -11.79 17.80 24.85
C GLU A 218 -13.22 18.12 24.38
N GLU A 219 -13.59 19.40 24.26
CA GLU A 219 -14.93 19.81 23.82
C GLU A 219 -15.28 19.35 22.40
N HIS A 220 -14.27 19.19 21.52
CA HIS A 220 -14.49 18.65 20.18
C HIS A 220 -14.95 17.19 20.20
N ILE A 221 -14.48 16.39 21.16
CA ILE A 221 -14.65 14.93 21.10
C ILE A 221 -15.59 14.35 22.16
N GLU A 222 -15.66 14.93 23.36
CA GLU A 222 -16.39 14.33 24.49
C GLU A 222 -17.90 14.19 24.21
N ARG A 223 -18.47 15.09 23.41
CA ARG A 223 -19.90 15.03 23.00
C ARG A 223 -20.26 13.73 22.29
N ASN A 224 -19.28 13.08 21.65
CA ASN A 224 -19.44 11.88 20.84
C ASN A 224 -18.85 10.61 21.49
N MET A 225 -18.46 10.67 22.77
CA MET A 225 -17.80 9.58 23.52
C MET A 225 -18.72 8.84 24.50
N ASN A 226 -20.03 8.80 24.21
CA ASN A 226 -21.03 8.06 24.99
C ASN A 226 -21.01 8.43 26.50
N GLY A 227 -20.77 9.71 26.80
CA GLY A 227 -20.74 10.24 28.17
C GLY A 227 -19.44 9.99 28.95
N LEU A 228 -18.38 9.46 28.32
CA LEU A 228 -17.05 9.38 28.92
C LEU A 228 -16.26 10.68 28.70
N THR A 229 -15.48 11.06 29.72
CA THR A 229 -14.45 12.09 29.57
C THR A 229 -13.25 11.52 28.82
N VAL A 230 -12.39 12.39 28.30
CA VAL A 230 -11.14 11.98 27.64
C VAL A 230 -10.27 11.13 28.56
N GLU A 231 -10.09 11.52 29.83
CA GLU A 231 -9.22 10.77 30.74
C GLU A 231 -9.75 9.35 30.98
N LYS A 232 -11.05 9.22 31.23
CA LYS A 232 -11.69 7.90 31.44
C LYS A 232 -11.61 7.02 30.20
N ALA A 233 -11.69 7.61 29.00
CA ALA A 233 -11.57 6.87 27.77
C ALA A 233 -10.12 6.40 27.52
N LEU A 234 -9.12 7.22 27.85
CA LEU A 234 -7.70 6.82 27.81
C LEU A 234 -7.42 5.68 28.80
N GLU A 235 -7.89 5.80 30.05
CA GLU A 235 -7.75 4.77 31.09
C GLU A 235 -8.36 3.42 30.65
N LYS A 236 -9.51 3.49 29.97
CA LYS A 236 -10.22 2.31 29.45
C LYS A 236 -9.71 1.84 28.09
N ASN A 237 -8.67 2.44 27.52
CA ASN A 237 -8.13 2.14 26.20
C ASN A 237 -9.16 2.26 25.05
N LYS A 238 -10.05 3.25 25.14
CA LYS A 238 -11.14 3.47 24.18
C LYS A 238 -10.86 4.51 23.12
N LEU A 239 -9.69 5.18 23.15
CA LEU A 239 -9.32 6.17 22.14
C LEU A 239 -8.26 5.62 21.19
N PHE A 240 -8.49 5.81 19.90
CA PHE A 240 -7.62 5.39 18.82
C PHE A 240 -7.37 6.54 17.85
N ILE A 241 -6.30 6.43 17.08
CA ILE A 241 -5.86 7.46 16.14
C ILE A 241 -5.30 6.85 14.86
N LEU A 242 -5.70 7.42 13.72
CA LEU A 242 -4.99 7.30 12.46
C LEU A 242 -4.20 8.61 12.25
N ASN A 243 -2.87 8.54 12.33
CA ASN A 243 -2.00 9.71 12.39
C ASN A 243 -1.04 9.76 11.19
N HIS A 244 -1.38 10.58 10.19
CA HIS A 244 -0.53 10.83 9.02
C HIS A 244 0.29 12.12 9.15
N HIS A 245 0.09 12.87 10.23
CA HIS A 245 0.64 14.22 10.37
C HIS A 245 2.16 14.28 10.26
N ASP A 246 2.87 13.49 11.06
CA ASP A 246 4.34 13.58 11.14
C ASP A 246 5.03 13.08 9.87
N ALA A 247 4.41 12.13 9.17
CA ALA A 247 4.93 11.62 7.91
C ALA A 247 4.79 12.64 6.76
N LEU A 248 3.69 13.41 6.73
CA LEU A 248 3.36 14.29 5.62
C LEU A 248 3.84 15.73 5.83
N MET A 249 3.83 16.25 7.06
CA MET A 249 4.17 17.65 7.35
C MET A 249 5.51 18.11 6.72
N PRO A 250 6.60 17.30 6.74
CA PRO A 250 7.86 17.68 6.09
C PRO A 250 7.78 17.90 4.57
N TYR A 251 6.81 17.28 3.90
CA TYR A 251 6.64 17.34 2.44
C TYR A 251 5.50 18.27 2.01
N LEU A 252 4.61 18.62 2.94
CA LEU A 252 3.30 19.20 2.63
C LEU A 252 3.38 20.52 1.87
N ARG A 253 4.35 21.39 2.19
CA ARG A 253 4.57 22.65 1.46
C ARG A 253 4.90 22.42 -0.02
N ARG A 254 5.78 21.45 -0.30
CA ARG A 254 6.25 21.10 -1.66
C ARG A 254 5.13 20.43 -2.44
N ILE A 255 4.39 19.52 -1.81
CA ILE A 255 3.23 18.86 -2.42
C ILE A 255 2.16 19.91 -2.79
N ASN A 256 1.83 20.81 -1.87
CA ASN A 256 0.83 21.85 -2.09
C ASN A 256 1.23 22.92 -3.11
N SER A 257 2.50 22.99 -3.52
CA SER A 257 2.93 23.84 -4.64
C SER A 257 2.64 23.23 -6.03
N THR A 258 2.13 22.00 -6.08
CA THR A 258 1.67 21.34 -7.31
C THR A 258 0.18 21.59 -7.56
N SER A 259 -0.47 20.85 -8.46
CA SER A 259 -1.93 20.84 -8.60
C SER A 259 -2.63 20.22 -7.38
N THR A 260 -1.95 19.38 -6.60
CA THR A 260 -2.46 18.83 -5.34
C THR A 260 -2.66 19.93 -4.30
N LYS A 261 -3.73 19.81 -3.50
CA LYS A 261 -4.01 20.59 -2.30
C LYS A 261 -4.47 19.63 -1.21
N THR A 262 -3.59 19.33 -0.27
CA THR A 262 -3.83 18.34 0.79
C THR A 262 -3.38 18.87 2.15
N TYR A 263 -3.66 18.08 3.18
CA TYR A 263 -3.37 18.36 4.58
C TYR A 263 -2.54 17.23 5.18
N ALA A 264 -1.90 17.50 6.30
CA ALA A 264 -1.39 16.50 7.22
C ALA A 264 -2.53 16.16 8.19
N THR A 265 -3.12 14.97 8.07
CA THR A 265 -4.33 14.61 8.84
C THR A 265 -4.04 13.84 10.12
N ARG A 266 -4.89 14.06 11.13
CA ARG A 266 -5.07 13.16 12.28
C ARG A 266 -6.55 12.87 12.47
N THR A 267 -6.91 11.60 12.56
CA THR A 267 -8.29 11.17 12.77
C THR A 267 -8.40 10.44 14.09
N LEU A 268 -9.26 10.92 14.99
CA LEU A 268 -9.53 10.29 16.28
C LEU A 268 -10.76 9.40 16.21
N PHE A 269 -10.71 8.25 16.88
CA PHE A 269 -11.80 7.29 16.96
C PHE A 269 -12.06 6.89 18.41
N PHE A 270 -13.32 6.58 18.70
CA PHE A 270 -13.78 6.00 19.95
C PHE A 270 -14.21 4.55 19.75
N LEU A 271 -13.75 3.67 20.63
CA LEU A 271 -14.19 2.27 20.68
C LEU A 271 -15.48 2.14 21.46
N GLN A 272 -16.53 1.74 20.75
CA GLN A 272 -17.86 1.51 21.30
C GLN A 272 -17.93 0.19 22.06
N ASP A 273 -18.99 0.00 22.86
CA ASP A 273 -19.18 -1.23 23.63
C ASP A 273 -19.52 -2.46 22.76
N ASP A 274 -19.92 -2.23 21.50
CA ASP A 274 -20.12 -3.27 20.50
C ASP A 274 -18.89 -3.52 19.61
N ASP A 275 -17.72 -3.02 20.05
CA ASP A 275 -16.40 -3.21 19.45
C ASP A 275 -16.20 -2.53 18.08
N THR A 276 -17.16 -1.70 17.65
CA THR A 276 -17.01 -0.85 16.48
C THR A 276 -16.30 0.46 16.81
N LEU A 277 -15.66 1.06 15.82
CA LEU A 277 -15.05 2.38 15.94
C LEU A 277 -16.01 3.47 15.45
N LYS A 278 -16.09 4.56 16.19
CA LYS A 278 -16.80 5.79 15.82
C LYS A 278 -15.80 6.92 15.61
N PRO A 279 -15.76 7.61 14.46
CA PRO A 279 -14.89 8.76 14.28
C PRO A 279 -15.38 9.93 15.16
N LEU A 280 -14.42 10.61 15.78
CA LEU A 280 -14.67 11.71 16.74
C LEU A 280 -14.31 13.07 16.17
N ALA A 281 -13.16 13.16 15.50
CA ALA A 281 -12.65 14.38 14.92
C ALA A 281 -11.59 14.10 13.86
N ILE A 282 -11.47 15.00 12.88
CA ILE A 282 -10.39 15.06 11.90
C ILE A 282 -9.70 16.42 12.03
N GLU A 283 -8.41 16.40 12.36
CA GLU A 283 -7.54 17.58 12.32
C GLU A 283 -6.90 17.67 10.93
N LEU A 284 -7.10 18.80 10.26
CA LEU A 284 -6.46 19.14 9.00
C LEU A 284 -5.37 20.20 9.24
N SER A 285 -4.10 19.78 9.21
CA SER A 285 -2.95 20.64 9.47
C SER A 285 -2.26 21.07 8.16
N LEU A 286 -1.85 22.34 8.09
CA LEU A 286 -0.96 22.88 7.06
C LEU A 286 0.33 23.41 7.70
N PRO A 287 1.46 23.44 6.97
CA PRO A 287 2.62 24.19 7.43
C PRO A 287 2.26 25.69 7.46
N HIS A 288 2.77 26.41 8.46
CA HIS A 288 2.50 27.84 8.59
C HIS A 288 2.91 28.62 7.32
N PRO A 289 2.10 29.55 6.80
CA PRO A 289 2.34 30.18 5.49
C PRO A 289 3.74 30.78 5.31
N GLN A 290 4.29 31.39 6.37
CA GLN A 290 5.60 32.06 6.35
C GLN A 290 6.78 31.09 6.21
N SER A 291 6.83 30.01 6.99
CA SER A 291 7.83 28.92 6.89
C SER A 291 7.51 27.82 7.89
N ASP A 292 8.10 26.63 7.68
CA ASP A 292 7.80 25.43 8.48
C ASP A 292 8.21 25.59 9.95
N LYS A 293 9.24 26.38 10.25
CA LYS A 293 9.69 26.69 11.63
C LYS A 293 8.66 27.40 12.51
N HIS A 294 7.56 27.91 11.94
CA HIS A 294 6.50 28.59 12.70
C HIS A 294 5.41 27.62 13.18
N GLY A 295 5.49 26.33 12.89
CA GLY A 295 4.49 25.36 13.35
C GLY A 295 3.45 25.00 12.30
N ALA A 296 2.47 24.22 12.75
CA ALA A 296 1.29 23.90 11.99
C ALA A 296 0.18 24.94 12.20
N VAL A 297 -0.62 25.17 11.17
CA VAL A 297 -1.92 25.83 11.26
C VAL A 297 -2.97 24.76 11.02
N SER A 298 -3.73 24.43 12.05
CA SER A 298 -4.70 23.33 12.04
C SER A 298 -6.14 23.83 12.14
N LYS A 299 -7.06 23.11 11.51
CA LYS A 299 -8.50 23.19 11.76
C LYS A 299 -9.03 21.82 12.16
N VAL A 300 -9.99 21.79 13.07
CA VAL A 300 -10.60 20.55 13.57
C VAL A 300 -12.03 20.49 13.07
N PHE A 301 -12.39 19.34 12.51
CA PHE A 301 -13.73 19.04 12.02
C PHE A 301 -14.29 17.88 12.82
N THR A 302 -15.57 17.95 13.18
CA THR A 302 -16.28 16.94 13.98
C THR A 302 -17.48 16.41 13.19
N PRO A 303 -17.97 15.19 13.48
CA PRO A 303 -19.15 14.63 12.82
C PRO A 303 -20.35 15.57 12.82
N ALA A 304 -20.99 15.68 11.65
CA ALA A 304 -22.26 16.36 11.43
C ALA A 304 -23.03 15.60 10.34
N GLU A 305 -24.35 15.50 10.47
CA GLU A 305 -25.21 14.76 9.54
C GLU A 305 -25.97 15.68 8.59
N ASP A 306 -26.33 16.88 9.04
CA ASP A 306 -27.22 17.79 8.32
C ASP A 306 -26.49 19.02 7.77
N GLY A 307 -27.11 19.63 6.74
CA GLY A 307 -26.71 20.93 6.23
C GLY A 307 -25.33 20.94 5.56
N VAL A 308 -24.75 22.14 5.46
CA VAL A 308 -23.42 22.33 4.87
C VAL A 308 -22.33 21.73 5.77
N GLU A 309 -22.55 21.68 7.08
CA GLU A 309 -21.66 21.07 8.06
C GLU A 309 -21.47 19.57 7.81
N GLY A 310 -22.54 18.85 7.45
CA GLY A 310 -22.43 17.45 7.02
C GLY A 310 -21.56 17.28 5.77
N SER A 311 -21.70 18.17 4.79
CA SER A 311 -20.86 18.19 3.58
C SER A 311 -19.40 18.51 3.88
N VAL A 312 -19.14 19.45 4.80
CA VAL A 312 -17.80 19.77 5.32
C VAL A 312 -17.18 18.55 6.02
N TRP A 313 -17.97 17.81 6.81
CA TRP A 313 -17.51 16.58 7.45
C TRP A 313 -17.14 15.50 6.43
N GLN A 314 -17.95 15.29 5.40
CA GLN A 314 -17.64 14.37 4.30
C GLN A 314 -16.34 14.74 3.57
N LEU A 315 -16.11 16.04 3.32
CA LEU A 315 -14.83 16.51 2.77
C LEU A 315 -13.66 16.25 3.72
N ALA A 316 -13.83 16.45 5.03
CA ALA A 316 -12.78 16.15 6.02
C ALA A 316 -12.39 14.65 5.98
N LYS A 317 -13.38 13.75 5.89
CA LYS A 317 -13.15 12.31 5.70
C LYS A 317 -12.41 12.02 4.39
N ALA A 318 -12.77 12.70 3.29
CA ALA A 318 -12.08 12.56 2.02
C ALA A 318 -10.59 12.97 2.11
N TYR A 319 -10.24 14.07 2.80
CA TYR A 319 -8.84 14.45 3.00
C TYR A 319 -8.06 13.41 3.83
N ALA A 320 -8.67 12.88 4.88
CA ALA A 320 -8.08 11.79 5.66
C ALA A 320 -7.88 10.53 4.81
N ALA A 321 -8.86 10.18 3.95
CA ALA A 321 -8.77 9.08 3.02
C ALA A 321 -7.70 9.31 1.93
N VAL A 322 -7.51 10.53 1.43
CA VAL A 322 -6.41 10.87 0.50
C VAL A 322 -5.05 10.62 1.12
N ASN A 323 -4.84 11.07 2.36
CA ASN A 323 -3.61 10.79 3.11
C ASN A 323 -3.39 9.29 3.25
N ASP A 324 -4.42 8.57 3.67
CA ASP A 324 -4.35 7.14 3.90
C ASP A 324 -4.10 6.33 2.62
N SER A 325 -4.74 6.69 1.50
CA SER A 325 -4.51 6.06 0.19
C SER A 325 -3.09 6.28 -0.32
N GLY A 326 -2.55 7.50 -0.22
CA GLY A 326 -1.17 7.76 -0.63
C GLY A 326 -0.14 7.08 0.28
N TYR A 327 -0.39 7.03 1.59
CA TYR A 327 0.48 6.33 2.53
C TYR A 327 0.41 4.81 2.35
N HIS A 328 -0.79 4.27 2.15
CA HIS A 328 -1.04 2.86 1.84
C HIS A 328 -0.21 2.41 0.62
N GLN A 329 -0.41 3.06 -0.53
CA GLN A 329 0.25 2.68 -1.78
C GLN A 329 1.77 2.75 -1.69
N LEU A 330 2.28 3.84 -1.11
CA LEU A 330 3.70 4.13 -1.12
C LEU A 330 4.47 3.41 -0.01
N ILE A 331 3.88 3.29 1.17
CA ILE A 331 4.57 2.86 2.39
C ILE A 331 4.13 1.46 2.79
N CYS A 332 2.84 1.27 3.08
CA CYS A 332 2.35 -0.02 3.57
C CYS A 332 2.47 -1.11 2.49
N HIS A 333 2.23 -0.76 1.23
CA HIS A 333 2.32 -1.66 0.10
C HIS A 333 3.73 -1.63 -0.51
N TRP A 334 4.09 -0.59 -1.27
CA TRP A 334 5.37 -0.56 -1.99
C TRP A 334 6.60 -0.73 -1.07
N LEU A 335 6.77 0.14 -0.06
CA LEU A 335 7.98 0.09 0.78
C LEU A 335 8.02 -1.17 1.63
N ASN A 336 6.98 -1.41 2.43
CA ASN A 336 6.97 -2.46 3.46
C ASN A 336 6.73 -3.87 2.92
N THR A 337 6.46 -4.04 1.62
CA THR A 337 6.47 -5.37 0.97
C THR A 337 7.48 -5.41 -0.18
N HIS A 338 7.17 -4.79 -1.32
CA HIS A 338 7.92 -4.93 -2.56
C HIS A 338 9.40 -4.57 -2.37
N ALA A 339 9.67 -3.37 -1.85
CA ALA A 339 11.02 -2.85 -1.76
C ALA A 339 11.86 -3.55 -0.68
N VAL A 340 11.27 -3.84 0.49
CA VAL A 340 12.01 -4.47 1.60
C VAL A 340 12.26 -5.96 1.38
N ILE A 341 11.45 -6.68 0.58
CA ILE A 341 11.67 -8.11 0.33
C ILE A 341 12.73 -8.36 -0.75
N GLU A 342 12.85 -7.52 -1.78
CA GLU A 342 13.79 -7.74 -2.90
C GLU A 342 15.25 -8.00 -2.44
N PRO A 343 15.82 -7.31 -1.43
CA PRO A 343 17.13 -7.63 -0.88
C PRO A 343 17.29 -9.06 -0.34
N PHE A 344 16.26 -9.62 0.29
CA PHE A 344 16.27 -11.00 0.79
C PHE A 344 16.32 -12.01 -0.37
N ILE A 345 15.64 -11.73 -1.48
CA ILE A 345 15.67 -12.57 -2.69
C ILE A 345 17.08 -12.61 -3.27
N ILE A 346 17.68 -11.43 -3.42
CA ILE A 346 19.02 -11.28 -3.99
C ILE A 346 20.06 -12.01 -3.14
N ALA A 347 20.07 -11.78 -1.83
CA ALA A 347 21.01 -12.45 -0.92
C ALA A 347 20.78 -13.96 -0.86
N SER A 348 19.53 -14.43 -0.87
CA SER A 348 19.22 -15.87 -0.84
C SER A 348 19.77 -16.58 -2.08
N ASN A 349 19.60 -16.01 -3.27
CA ASN A 349 20.15 -16.57 -4.51
C ASN A 349 21.69 -16.47 -4.61
N ARG A 350 22.33 -15.57 -3.85
CA ARG A 350 23.79 -15.35 -3.88
C ARG A 350 24.54 -16.17 -2.84
N GLN A 351 23.93 -16.41 -1.68
CA GLN A 351 24.61 -16.98 -0.51
C GLN A 351 24.11 -18.36 -0.12
N LEU A 352 22.88 -18.74 -0.49
CA LEU A 352 22.32 -20.04 -0.17
C LEU A 352 22.28 -20.92 -1.42
N SER A 353 22.85 -22.11 -1.34
CA SER A 353 22.77 -23.09 -2.41
C SER A 353 21.33 -23.57 -2.63
N VAL A 354 20.98 -24.00 -3.85
CA VAL A 354 19.65 -24.57 -4.15
C VAL A 354 19.32 -25.82 -3.32
N VAL A 355 20.33 -26.50 -2.78
CA VAL A 355 20.15 -27.64 -1.87
C VAL A 355 19.98 -27.23 -0.41
N HIS A 356 20.31 -25.98 -0.07
CA HIS A 356 20.28 -25.45 1.29
C HIS A 356 18.85 -25.46 1.84
N PRO A 357 18.62 -25.92 3.09
CA PRO A 357 17.28 -26.03 3.64
C PRO A 357 16.56 -24.68 3.71
N ILE A 358 17.24 -23.59 4.11
CA ILE A 358 16.62 -22.26 4.15
C ILE A 358 16.33 -21.70 2.74
N TYR A 359 17.12 -22.05 1.72
CA TYR A 359 16.77 -21.70 0.33
C TYR A 359 15.46 -22.37 -0.06
N LYS A 360 15.34 -23.69 0.18
CA LYS A 360 14.09 -24.44 -0.10
C LYS A 360 12.91 -23.94 0.71
N LEU A 361 13.11 -23.41 1.92
CA LEU A 361 12.03 -22.82 2.71
C LEU A 361 11.54 -21.50 2.10
N LEU A 362 12.45 -20.60 1.76
CA LEU A 362 12.11 -19.22 1.39
C LEU A 362 11.81 -19.03 -0.11
N HIS A 363 12.41 -19.83 -0.99
CA HIS A 363 12.29 -19.67 -2.45
C HIS A 363 10.85 -19.56 -2.98
N PRO A 364 9.86 -20.36 -2.53
CA PRO A 364 8.46 -20.19 -2.96
C PRO A 364 7.90 -18.79 -2.68
N HIS A 365 8.40 -18.14 -1.63
CA HIS A 365 7.93 -16.84 -1.16
C HIS A 365 8.60 -15.67 -1.90
N PHE A 366 9.46 -15.94 -2.87
CA PHE A 366 10.14 -14.93 -3.69
C PHE A 366 9.68 -14.91 -5.14
N ARG A 367 8.84 -15.88 -5.52
CA ARG A 367 8.32 -16.04 -6.89
C ARG A 367 7.79 -14.71 -7.42
N ASP A 368 8.20 -14.35 -8.63
CA ASP A 368 7.71 -13.21 -9.42
C ASP A 368 8.03 -11.81 -8.85
N THR A 369 8.50 -11.70 -7.60
CA THR A 369 8.72 -10.42 -6.90
C THR A 369 9.76 -9.53 -7.58
N MET A 370 10.92 -10.08 -8.00
CA MET A 370 11.94 -9.28 -8.69
C MET A 370 11.42 -8.74 -10.04
N ASN A 371 10.61 -9.53 -10.76
CA ASN A 371 10.11 -9.14 -12.06
C ASN A 371 8.99 -8.09 -11.96
N ILE A 372 8.05 -8.22 -11.01
CA ILE A 372 7.06 -7.16 -10.79
C ILE A 372 7.72 -5.88 -10.30
N ASN A 373 8.75 -5.95 -9.44
CA ASN A 373 9.49 -4.77 -8.99
C ASN A 373 10.25 -4.09 -10.13
N ALA A 374 10.86 -4.87 -11.03
CA ALA A 374 11.53 -4.34 -12.22
C ALA A 374 10.54 -3.60 -13.14
N LEU A 375 9.37 -4.18 -13.40
CA LEU A 375 8.30 -3.54 -14.17
C LEU A 375 7.78 -2.27 -13.47
N ALA A 376 7.59 -2.31 -12.16
CA ALA A 376 7.16 -1.16 -11.37
C ALA A 376 8.16 -0.01 -11.48
N ARG A 377 9.47 -0.28 -11.34
CA ARG A 377 10.55 0.72 -11.53
C ARG A 377 10.50 1.40 -12.90
N GLN A 378 9.98 0.74 -13.92
CA GLN A 378 9.94 1.26 -15.28
C GLN A 378 8.68 2.04 -15.63
N THR A 379 7.55 1.59 -15.11
CA THR A 379 6.22 1.99 -15.60
C THR A 379 5.35 2.65 -14.52
N LEU A 380 5.58 2.30 -13.26
CA LEU A 380 4.73 2.69 -12.14
C LEU A 380 5.38 3.83 -11.34
N ILE A 381 6.58 3.59 -10.80
CA ILE A 381 7.23 4.48 -9.83
C ILE A 381 8.34 5.36 -10.43
N ASN A 382 8.57 5.27 -11.74
CA ASN A 382 9.49 6.15 -12.45
C ASN A 382 8.96 7.59 -12.47
N ALA A 383 9.85 8.55 -12.74
CA ALA A 383 9.47 9.93 -12.99
C ALA A 383 8.44 10.02 -14.13
N GLY A 384 7.31 10.68 -13.88
CA GLY A 384 6.17 10.75 -14.81
C GLY A 384 5.41 9.42 -14.98
N GLY A 385 5.71 8.41 -14.18
CA GLY A 385 5.02 7.11 -14.15
C GLY A 385 3.64 7.19 -13.52
N VAL A 386 2.91 6.07 -13.55
CA VAL A 386 1.49 6.03 -13.15
C VAL A 386 1.28 6.46 -11.69
N LEU A 387 2.18 6.09 -10.77
CA LEU A 387 2.05 6.44 -9.35
C LEU A 387 2.13 7.96 -9.18
N GLU A 388 3.14 8.63 -9.76
CA GLU A 388 3.26 10.09 -9.66
C GLU A 388 2.06 10.85 -10.25
N LEU A 389 1.37 10.26 -11.22
CA LEU A 389 0.19 10.87 -11.85
C LEU A 389 -1.10 10.65 -11.06
N THR A 390 -1.16 9.62 -10.21
CA THR A 390 -2.43 9.14 -9.62
C THR A 390 -2.52 9.26 -8.11
N VAL A 391 -1.41 9.51 -7.39
CA VAL A 391 -1.44 9.74 -5.93
C VAL A 391 -0.89 11.12 -5.54
N PHE A 392 -1.41 11.65 -4.43
CA PHE A 392 -1.17 13.04 -4.00
C PHE A 392 0.32 13.45 -3.85
N PRO A 393 1.27 12.57 -3.43
CA PRO A 393 2.67 13.00 -3.29
C PRO A 393 3.32 13.36 -4.63
N GLY A 394 2.78 12.85 -5.74
CA GLY A 394 3.30 13.06 -7.08
C GLY A 394 4.80 12.77 -7.17
N ARG A 395 5.56 13.69 -7.76
CA ARG A 395 7.02 13.62 -7.90
C ARG A 395 7.83 13.53 -6.60
N TYR A 396 7.19 13.67 -5.44
CA TYR A 396 7.84 13.54 -4.13
C TYR A 396 7.64 12.16 -3.50
N ALA A 397 6.90 11.26 -4.16
CA ALA A 397 6.54 9.95 -3.62
C ALA A 397 7.77 9.12 -3.21
N LEU A 398 8.70 8.84 -4.13
CA LEU A 398 9.84 7.98 -3.81
C LEU A 398 10.77 8.61 -2.75
N GLU A 399 10.98 9.93 -2.80
CA GLU A 399 11.75 10.64 -1.78
C GLU A 399 11.11 10.47 -0.39
N MET A 400 9.79 10.64 -0.29
CA MET A 400 9.03 10.46 0.94
C MET A 400 9.12 9.01 1.45
N SER A 401 9.05 8.01 0.56
CA SER A 401 9.22 6.60 0.94
C SER A 401 10.61 6.32 1.53
N SER A 402 11.66 6.88 0.94
CA SER A 402 13.03 6.77 1.44
C SER A 402 13.22 7.46 2.79
N ALA A 403 12.62 8.64 2.99
CA ALA A 403 12.67 9.31 4.28
C ALA A 403 11.99 8.49 5.39
N ILE A 404 10.88 7.81 5.07
CA ILE A 404 10.15 6.97 6.02
C ILE A 404 10.89 5.65 6.30
N TYR A 405 11.57 5.08 5.31
CA TYR A 405 12.39 3.87 5.45
C TYR A 405 13.42 3.97 6.57
N LYS A 406 13.94 5.17 6.86
CA LYS A 406 14.84 5.42 8.01
C LYS A 406 14.26 5.03 9.38
N THR A 407 12.94 4.84 9.46
CA THR A 407 12.23 4.43 10.68
C THR A 407 11.71 2.99 10.62
N TRP A 408 12.01 2.27 9.52
CA TRP A 408 11.68 0.87 9.37
C TRP A 408 12.55 0.01 10.29
N VAL A 409 11.96 -1.04 10.85
CA VAL A 409 12.58 -1.93 11.83
C VAL A 409 12.17 -3.35 11.50
N PHE A 410 13.12 -4.24 11.22
CA PHE A 410 12.82 -5.60 10.76
C PHE A 410 12.00 -6.42 11.78
N PRO A 411 12.39 -6.52 13.08
CA PRO A 411 11.58 -7.26 14.06
C PRO A 411 10.15 -6.71 14.24
N ASP A 412 9.94 -5.42 13.99
CA ASP A 412 8.61 -4.81 14.10
C ASP A 412 7.67 -5.23 12.96
N GLN A 413 8.16 -5.93 11.93
CA GLN A 413 7.32 -6.49 10.86
C GLN A 413 6.62 -7.78 11.31
N ALA A 414 7.00 -8.36 12.45
CA ALA A 414 6.26 -9.46 13.07
C ALA A 414 4.88 -8.98 13.55
N LEU A 415 3.81 -9.66 13.13
CA LEU A 415 2.44 -9.20 13.42
C LEU A 415 2.17 -9.00 14.93
N PRO A 416 2.52 -9.95 15.84
CA PRO A 416 2.31 -9.73 17.27
C PRO A 416 3.07 -8.51 17.80
N VAL A 417 4.30 -8.29 17.31
CA VAL A 417 5.15 -7.15 17.71
C VAL A 417 4.55 -5.84 17.22
N ASP A 418 4.13 -5.76 15.96
CA ASP A 418 3.45 -4.59 15.39
C ASP A 418 2.18 -4.24 16.18
N LEU A 419 1.31 -5.22 16.46
CA LEU A 419 0.06 -5.00 17.20
C LEU A 419 0.34 -4.43 18.59
N VAL A 420 1.34 -4.93 19.31
CA VAL A 420 1.74 -4.40 20.62
C VAL A 420 2.36 -3.01 20.47
N LYS A 421 3.23 -2.78 19.48
CA LYS A 421 3.87 -1.49 19.21
C LYS A 421 2.84 -0.39 18.92
N ARG A 422 1.84 -0.68 18.10
CA ARG A 422 0.70 0.22 17.82
C ARG A 422 -0.26 0.35 19.01
N GLY A 423 -0.13 -0.50 20.03
CA GLY A 423 -1.01 -0.54 21.19
C GLY A 423 -2.38 -1.14 20.87
N MET A 424 -2.49 -1.93 19.80
CA MET A 424 -3.70 -2.66 19.43
C MET A 424 -3.83 -3.99 20.17
N ALA A 425 -2.75 -4.45 20.81
CA ALA A 425 -2.73 -5.62 21.66
C ALA A 425 -1.83 -5.42 22.87
N VAL A 426 -1.99 -6.27 23.88
CA VAL A 426 -1.07 -6.41 25.00
C VAL A 426 -0.53 -7.84 25.06
N PRO A 427 0.73 -8.06 25.46
CA PRO A 427 1.25 -9.41 25.68
C PRO A 427 0.41 -10.18 26.69
N ASP A 428 0.07 -11.43 26.37
CA ASP A 428 -0.69 -12.35 27.21
C ASP A 428 -0.32 -13.79 26.83
N ALA A 429 0.68 -14.34 27.53
CA ALA A 429 1.20 -15.68 27.27
C ALA A 429 0.18 -16.81 27.57
N SER A 430 -0.96 -16.50 28.18
CA SER A 430 -2.02 -17.49 28.41
C SER A 430 -2.90 -17.73 27.18
N LEU A 431 -2.85 -16.83 26.19
CA LEU A 431 -3.62 -16.93 24.96
C LEU A 431 -2.84 -17.65 23.85
N PRO A 432 -3.52 -18.30 22.90
CA PRO A 432 -2.88 -19.09 21.84
C PRO A 432 -1.85 -18.35 20.99
N HIS A 433 -1.99 -17.03 20.85
CA HIS A 433 -1.13 -16.19 20.02
C HIS A 433 -0.21 -15.28 20.85
N GLY A 434 -0.12 -15.49 22.16
CA GLY A 434 0.74 -14.71 23.07
C GLY A 434 0.34 -13.25 23.26
N VAL A 435 -0.77 -12.81 22.67
CA VAL A 435 -1.28 -11.44 22.76
C VAL A 435 -2.79 -11.41 22.92
N ARG A 436 -3.29 -10.40 23.63
CA ARG A 436 -4.71 -10.06 23.76
C ARG A 436 -5.00 -8.76 23.02
N LEU A 437 -5.87 -8.81 22.03
CA LEU A 437 -6.31 -7.62 21.29
C LEU A 437 -7.08 -6.66 22.21
N LEU A 438 -7.00 -5.35 21.94
CA LEU A 438 -7.82 -4.34 22.60
C LEU A 438 -9.17 -4.15 21.91
N ILE A 439 -9.20 -4.34 20.59
CA ILE A 439 -10.42 -4.46 19.79
C ILE A 439 -10.54 -5.95 19.46
N GLN A 440 -11.52 -6.65 20.04
CA GLN A 440 -11.63 -8.11 19.88
C GLN A 440 -11.98 -8.48 18.44
N ASP A 441 -12.78 -7.65 17.79
CA ASP A 441 -13.31 -7.80 16.45
C ASP A 441 -12.52 -6.94 15.45
N TYR A 442 -11.19 -7.02 15.47
CA TYR A 442 -10.31 -6.38 14.48
C TYR A 442 -9.96 -7.39 13.36
N PRO A 443 -10.60 -7.34 12.16
CA PRO A 443 -10.52 -8.42 11.17
C PRO A 443 -9.11 -8.80 10.75
N TYR A 444 -8.31 -7.81 10.36
CA TYR A 444 -6.93 -8.03 9.97
C TYR A 444 -6.11 -8.70 11.08
N ALA A 445 -6.24 -8.24 12.33
CA ALA A 445 -5.45 -8.76 13.43
C ALA A 445 -5.90 -10.17 13.85
N VAL A 446 -7.21 -10.41 13.92
CA VAL A 446 -7.79 -11.70 14.31
C VAL A 446 -7.43 -12.79 13.30
N ASP A 447 -7.66 -12.53 12.01
CA ASP A 447 -7.32 -13.50 10.96
C ASP A 447 -5.79 -13.61 10.82
N GLY A 448 -5.08 -12.49 10.88
CA GLY A 448 -3.64 -12.43 10.72
C GLY A 448 -2.88 -13.21 11.78
N LEU A 449 -3.31 -13.18 13.05
CA LEU A 449 -2.66 -13.92 14.13
C LEU A 449 -2.75 -15.44 13.93
N GLU A 450 -3.84 -15.93 13.33
CA GLU A 450 -3.96 -17.35 12.99
C GLU A 450 -3.00 -17.75 11.85
N ILE A 451 -2.90 -16.91 10.82
CA ILE A 451 -1.97 -17.14 9.71
C ILE A 451 -0.52 -17.06 10.18
N TRP A 452 -0.17 -16.03 10.96
CA TRP A 452 1.14 -15.88 11.60
C TRP A 452 1.54 -17.13 12.38
N SER A 453 0.64 -17.61 13.26
CA SER A 453 0.92 -18.78 14.10
C SER A 453 1.09 -20.06 13.28
N ALA A 454 0.35 -20.19 12.18
CA ALA A 454 0.51 -21.32 11.26
C ALA A 454 1.86 -21.28 10.55
N ILE A 455 2.30 -20.10 10.08
CA ILE A 455 3.63 -19.90 9.48
C ILE A 455 4.72 -20.19 10.50
N GLU A 456 4.65 -19.61 11.70
CA GLU A 456 5.64 -19.81 12.77
C GLU A 456 5.77 -21.28 13.16
N THR A 457 4.65 -22.00 13.26
CA THR A 457 4.65 -23.45 13.54
C THR A 457 5.34 -24.22 12.42
N TRP A 458 5.01 -23.92 11.16
CA TRP A 458 5.64 -24.52 9.98
C TRP A 458 7.15 -24.30 9.96
N VAL A 459 7.59 -23.06 10.12
CA VAL A 459 9.01 -22.68 10.14
C VAL A 459 9.72 -23.33 11.32
N THR A 460 9.08 -23.39 12.49
CA THR A 460 9.65 -24.03 13.68
C THR A 460 9.89 -25.51 13.47
N GLU A 461 8.91 -26.26 12.96
CA GLU A 461 9.05 -27.68 12.66
C GLU A 461 10.14 -27.93 11.60
N TYR A 462 10.15 -27.12 10.53
CA TYR A 462 11.13 -27.23 9.45
C TYR A 462 12.57 -26.93 9.91
N CYS A 463 12.78 -25.78 10.58
CA CYS A 463 14.11 -25.38 11.04
C CYS A 463 14.62 -26.31 12.15
N SER A 464 13.76 -26.83 13.02
CA SER A 464 14.17 -27.75 14.09
C SER A 464 14.69 -29.09 13.56
N PHE A 465 14.25 -29.51 12.37
CA PHE A 465 14.78 -30.70 11.70
C PHE A 465 16.22 -30.50 11.22
N TYR A 466 16.50 -29.41 10.49
CA TYR A 466 17.84 -29.16 9.91
C TYR A 466 18.85 -28.58 10.91
N TYR A 467 18.37 -27.84 11.92
CA TYR A 467 19.19 -27.19 12.94
C TYR A 467 18.81 -27.74 14.33
N PRO A 468 19.35 -28.88 14.77
CA PRO A 468 18.98 -29.47 16.05
C PRO A 468 19.46 -28.65 17.27
N SER A 469 20.48 -27.80 17.12
CA SER A 469 20.98 -26.88 18.16
C SER A 469 21.42 -25.54 17.57
N ASP A 470 21.63 -24.55 18.45
CA ASP A 470 22.11 -23.22 18.07
C ASP A 470 23.52 -23.26 17.46
N GLU A 471 24.36 -24.21 17.89
CA GLU A 471 25.71 -24.41 17.35
C GLU A 471 25.67 -24.71 15.85
N VAL A 472 24.70 -25.50 15.37
CA VAL A 472 24.56 -25.82 13.95
C VAL A 472 24.24 -24.56 13.13
N VAL A 473 23.46 -23.62 13.67
CA VAL A 473 23.18 -22.32 13.02
C VAL A 473 24.44 -21.44 12.96
N LYS A 474 25.22 -21.41 14.05
CA LYS A 474 26.46 -20.61 14.13
C LYS A 474 27.53 -21.11 13.17
N GLU A 475 27.63 -22.43 12.97
CA GLU A 475 28.64 -23.06 12.12
C GLU A 475 28.26 -23.06 10.62
N ASP A 476 27.00 -22.74 10.29
CA ASP A 476 26.51 -22.66 8.92
C ASP A 476 26.99 -21.38 8.20
N ASN A 477 28.09 -21.51 7.46
CA ASN A 477 28.69 -20.38 6.75
C ASN A 477 27.79 -19.77 5.66
N GLU A 478 26.89 -20.55 5.05
CA GLU A 478 25.95 -20.01 4.06
C GLU A 478 24.93 -19.10 4.76
N ILE A 479 24.39 -19.52 5.90
CA ILE A 479 23.49 -18.69 6.72
C ILE A 479 24.17 -17.43 7.24
N GLN A 480 25.39 -17.55 7.78
CA GLN A 480 26.13 -16.38 8.27
C GLN A 480 26.43 -15.38 7.15
N SER A 481 26.78 -15.86 5.95
CA SER A 481 27.05 -15.00 4.79
C SER A 481 25.77 -14.37 4.22
N TRP A 482 24.69 -15.15 4.15
CA TRP A 482 23.36 -14.73 3.74
C TRP A 482 22.85 -13.58 4.59
N TRP A 483 22.85 -13.75 5.92
CA TRP A 483 22.36 -12.72 6.82
C TRP A 483 23.26 -11.49 6.87
N ALA A 484 24.58 -11.69 6.80
CA ALA A 484 25.53 -10.59 6.70
C ALA A 484 25.27 -9.74 5.45
N GLU A 485 25.11 -10.35 4.27
CA GLU A 485 24.84 -9.62 3.02
C GLU A 485 23.50 -8.89 3.06
N ILE A 486 22.43 -9.49 3.61
CA ILE A 486 21.15 -8.82 3.83
C ILE A 486 21.35 -7.55 4.65
N ARG A 487 22.02 -7.64 5.80
CA ARG A 487 22.19 -6.50 6.71
C ARG A 487 23.12 -5.43 6.12
N THR A 488 24.27 -5.81 5.58
CA THR A 488 25.34 -4.85 5.24
C THR A 488 25.24 -4.29 3.83
N GLU A 489 24.63 -5.02 2.90
CA GLU A 489 24.49 -4.60 1.49
C GLU A 489 23.03 -4.41 1.10
N GLY A 490 22.17 -5.38 1.43
CA GLY A 490 20.75 -5.36 1.06
C GLY A 490 19.97 -4.23 1.72
N HIS A 491 20.08 -4.12 3.04
CA HIS A 491 19.56 -3.04 3.87
C HIS A 491 20.70 -2.19 4.46
N GLY A 492 21.76 -1.97 3.68
CA GLY A 492 23.04 -1.38 4.13
C GLY A 492 22.93 0.00 4.77
N ASP A 493 21.88 0.77 4.43
CA ASP A 493 21.58 2.07 5.04
C ASP A 493 21.16 1.97 6.51
N LEU A 494 20.68 0.81 6.95
CA LEU A 494 20.26 0.51 8.32
C LEU A 494 21.16 -0.54 9.00
N LYS A 495 22.31 -0.90 8.42
CA LYS A 495 23.17 -2.00 8.91
C LYS A 495 23.67 -1.84 10.35
N ASP A 496 23.77 -0.58 10.80
CA ASP A 496 24.34 -0.20 12.10
C ASP A 496 23.25 -0.11 13.19
N GLU A 497 21.98 -0.33 12.82
CA GLU A 497 20.88 -0.32 13.77
C GLU A 497 20.95 -1.54 14.72
N PRO A 498 20.72 -1.36 16.03
CA PRO A 498 20.96 -2.40 17.03
C PRO A 498 19.90 -3.51 17.06
N TRP A 499 18.80 -3.35 16.33
CA TRP A 499 17.67 -4.28 16.33
C TRP A 499 17.82 -5.44 15.34
N TRP A 500 18.87 -5.45 14.51
CA TRP A 500 19.14 -6.60 13.64
C TRP A 500 19.46 -7.85 14.49
N PRO A 501 18.74 -8.98 14.31
CA PRO A 501 19.12 -10.22 14.97
C PRO A 501 20.50 -10.68 14.48
N GLU A 502 21.24 -11.39 15.33
CA GLU A 502 22.58 -11.87 14.95
C GLU A 502 22.54 -13.17 14.14
N ILE A 503 21.41 -13.89 14.18
CA ILE A 503 21.22 -15.23 13.58
C ILE A 503 22.29 -16.20 14.06
N LYS A 504 22.44 -16.28 15.39
CA LYS A 504 23.32 -17.24 16.08
C LYS A 504 22.54 -18.33 16.79
N THR A 505 21.22 -18.21 16.88
CA THR A 505 20.36 -19.19 17.52
C THR A 505 19.30 -19.66 16.54
N ARG A 506 18.78 -20.86 16.77
CA ARG A 506 17.65 -21.38 16.00
C ARG A 506 16.40 -20.49 16.16
N ALA A 507 16.20 -19.93 17.34
CA ALA A 507 15.08 -19.03 17.60
C ALA A 507 15.14 -17.78 16.71
N GLU A 508 16.30 -17.13 16.60
CA GLU A 508 16.49 -15.98 15.73
C GLU A 508 16.30 -16.34 14.24
N LEU A 509 16.78 -17.51 13.80
CA LEU A 509 16.57 -17.98 12.42
C LEU A 509 15.09 -18.24 12.13
N ILE A 510 14.38 -18.89 13.06
CA ILE A 510 12.92 -19.13 12.96
C ILE A 510 12.17 -17.81 12.88
N GLU A 511 12.48 -16.85 13.76
CA GLU A 511 11.84 -15.53 13.77
C GLU A 511 12.08 -14.79 12.45
N ALA A 512 13.32 -14.72 11.97
CA ALA A 512 13.65 -14.06 10.72
C ALA A 512 12.94 -14.69 9.51
N CYS A 513 12.94 -16.03 9.40
CA CYS A 513 12.22 -16.72 8.33
C CYS A 513 10.70 -16.51 8.44
N THR A 514 10.13 -16.52 9.65
CA THR A 514 8.69 -16.27 9.87
C THR A 514 8.31 -14.87 9.42
N ILE A 515 9.10 -13.85 9.76
CA ILE A 515 8.89 -12.46 9.32
C ILE A 515 8.94 -12.36 7.79
N ILE A 516 9.95 -12.94 7.15
CA ILE A 516 10.11 -12.89 5.68
C ILE A 516 8.90 -13.53 5.00
N ILE A 517 8.47 -14.71 5.43
CA ILE A 517 7.32 -15.41 4.87
C ILE A 517 6.04 -14.62 5.12
N TRP A 518 5.83 -14.09 6.33
CA TRP A 518 4.68 -13.25 6.66
C TRP A 518 4.57 -12.02 5.76
N VAL A 519 5.67 -11.27 5.60
CA VAL A 519 5.72 -10.06 4.78
C VAL A 519 5.46 -10.37 3.31
N ALA A 520 6.11 -11.41 2.79
CA ALA A 520 6.00 -11.79 1.38
C ALA A 520 4.64 -12.41 1.00
N SER A 521 3.91 -12.98 1.97
CA SER A 521 2.61 -13.63 1.74
C SER A 521 1.45 -12.83 2.33
N ALA A 522 1.08 -13.11 3.57
CA ALA A 522 -0.14 -12.64 4.20
C ALA A 522 -0.20 -11.12 4.42
N PHE A 523 0.92 -10.48 4.78
CA PHE A 523 0.96 -9.03 4.92
C PHE A 523 0.74 -8.34 3.57
N HIS A 524 1.47 -8.76 2.52
CA HIS A 524 1.27 -8.26 1.16
C HIS A 524 -0.16 -8.50 0.68
N ALA A 525 -0.69 -9.70 0.85
CA ALA A 525 -2.06 -10.02 0.45
C ALA A 525 -3.10 -9.09 1.12
N ALA A 526 -2.95 -8.83 2.42
CA ALA A 526 -3.84 -7.96 3.18
C ALA A 526 -3.83 -6.49 2.73
N VAL A 527 -2.73 -6.01 2.16
CA VAL A 527 -2.61 -4.63 1.65
C VAL A 527 -2.71 -4.52 0.12
N ASN A 528 -2.77 -5.65 -0.60
CA ASN A 528 -2.80 -5.65 -2.06
C ASN A 528 -4.18 -6.02 -2.64
N PHE A 529 -4.74 -7.19 -2.30
CA PHE A 529 -5.94 -7.71 -2.97
C PHE A 529 -7.24 -7.00 -2.56
N GLY A 530 -7.16 -6.11 -1.58
CA GLY A 530 -8.22 -5.17 -1.20
C GLY A 530 -8.27 -3.89 -2.03
N GLN A 531 -7.27 -3.63 -2.89
CA GLN A 531 -7.20 -2.37 -3.65
C GLN A 531 -8.42 -2.16 -4.53
N TYR A 532 -8.75 -3.07 -5.45
CA TYR A 532 -9.93 -2.91 -6.28
C TYR A 532 -11.25 -3.07 -5.50
N PRO A 533 -11.43 -4.07 -4.61
CA PRO A 533 -12.67 -4.21 -3.85
C PRO A 533 -13.10 -2.96 -3.07
N TYR A 534 -12.16 -2.25 -2.44
CA TYR A 534 -12.42 -1.03 -1.65
C TYR A 534 -12.17 0.27 -2.40
N ALA A 535 -11.06 0.36 -3.13
CA ALA A 535 -10.62 1.58 -3.81
C ALA A 535 -10.98 1.61 -5.30
N GLY A 536 -11.63 0.57 -5.83
CA GLY A 536 -12.16 0.57 -7.19
C GLY A 536 -13.19 1.67 -7.41
N TYR A 537 -13.84 2.17 -6.35
CA TYR A 537 -14.70 3.35 -6.35
C TYR A 537 -14.00 4.54 -5.66
N LEU A 538 -13.37 5.42 -6.44
CA LEU A 538 -12.50 6.50 -5.93
C LEU A 538 -13.15 7.45 -4.94
N PRO A 539 -14.47 7.74 -4.95
CA PRO A 539 -15.06 8.52 -3.88
C PRO A 539 -14.88 7.93 -2.47
N ASN A 540 -14.84 6.61 -2.35
CA ASN A 540 -14.54 5.93 -1.09
C ASN A 540 -13.07 6.06 -0.69
N ARG A 541 -12.16 5.84 -1.64
CA ARG A 541 -10.71 5.88 -1.43
C ARG A 541 -10.02 6.84 -2.40
N PRO A 542 -10.24 8.16 -2.26
CA PRO A 542 -9.63 9.13 -3.15
C PRO A 542 -8.12 9.11 -2.97
N THR A 543 -7.40 9.37 -4.05
CA THR A 543 -5.93 9.30 -4.09
C THR A 543 -5.26 10.67 -4.22
N VAL A 544 -6.03 11.68 -4.67
CA VAL A 544 -5.60 13.07 -4.83
C VAL A 544 -6.70 13.98 -4.33
N SER A 545 -6.32 15.07 -3.65
CA SER A 545 -7.19 16.21 -3.40
C SER A 545 -6.65 17.45 -4.13
N ARG A 546 -7.52 18.22 -4.76
CA ARG A 546 -7.18 19.30 -5.72
C ARG A 546 -7.56 20.70 -5.23
N ARG A 547 -8.38 20.78 -4.19
CA ARG A 547 -8.80 22.03 -3.53
C ARG A 547 -8.55 21.92 -2.03
N PHE A 548 -8.37 23.06 -1.37
CA PHE A 548 -8.46 23.14 0.09
C PHE A 548 -9.94 23.17 0.53
N MET A 549 -10.18 22.91 1.81
CA MET A 549 -11.51 23.01 2.41
C MET A 549 -12.11 24.40 2.07
N PRO A 550 -13.32 24.48 1.50
CA PRO A 550 -13.99 25.76 1.24
C PRO A 550 -14.22 26.54 2.53
N GLU A 551 -14.08 27.86 2.47
CA GLU A 551 -14.27 28.76 3.63
C GLU A 551 -15.58 29.53 3.51
N PRO A 552 -16.32 29.78 4.61
CA PRO A 552 -17.55 30.56 4.58
C PRO A 552 -17.38 31.90 3.86
N GLY A 553 -18.29 32.20 2.93
CA GLY A 553 -18.28 33.43 2.13
C GLY A 553 -17.45 33.36 0.84
N THR A 554 -16.80 32.23 0.52
CA THR A 554 -16.17 32.03 -0.79
C THR A 554 -17.15 31.42 -1.80
N PRO A 555 -16.90 31.57 -3.12
CA PRO A 555 -17.69 30.91 -4.16
C PRO A 555 -17.73 29.39 -4.01
N GLU A 556 -16.63 28.77 -3.58
CA GLU A 556 -16.52 27.33 -3.38
C GLU A 556 -17.39 26.85 -2.21
N TYR A 557 -17.57 27.65 -1.16
CA TYR A 557 -18.46 27.31 -0.05
C TYR A 557 -19.92 27.44 -0.48
N ALA A 558 -20.26 28.47 -1.26
CA ALA A 558 -21.60 28.58 -1.87
C ALA A 558 -21.89 27.43 -2.86
N GLU A 559 -20.86 26.91 -3.56
CA GLU A 559 -20.97 25.68 -4.36
C GLU A 559 -21.24 24.46 -3.46
N LEU A 560 -20.51 24.30 -2.35
CA LEU A 560 -20.72 23.22 -1.39
C LEU A 560 -22.13 23.24 -0.76
N GLU A 561 -22.67 24.42 -0.44
CA GLU A 561 -24.03 24.59 0.08
C GLU A 561 -25.10 24.21 -0.94
N LYS A 562 -24.87 24.55 -2.21
CA LYS A 562 -25.85 24.37 -3.28
C LYS A 562 -25.81 22.96 -3.88
N ASP A 563 -24.62 22.41 -4.07
CA ASP A 563 -24.35 21.14 -4.73
C ASP A 563 -23.13 20.46 -4.07
N PRO A 564 -23.33 19.82 -2.91
CA PRO A 564 -22.24 19.24 -2.14
C PRO A 564 -21.55 18.09 -2.87
N ASP A 565 -22.29 17.36 -3.70
CA ASP A 565 -21.78 16.23 -4.46
C ASP A 565 -20.81 16.70 -5.56
N LEU A 566 -21.17 17.76 -6.30
CA LEU A 566 -20.28 18.38 -7.28
C LEU A 566 -19.03 18.97 -6.61
N ALA A 567 -19.19 19.66 -5.47
CA ALA A 567 -18.07 20.21 -4.71
C ALA A 567 -17.11 19.10 -4.22
N PHE A 568 -17.64 17.95 -3.80
CA PHE A 568 -16.87 16.77 -3.44
C PHE A 568 -16.06 16.24 -4.63
N LEU A 569 -16.69 16.00 -5.78
CA LEU A 569 -16.03 15.47 -6.99
C LEU A 569 -14.93 16.40 -7.51
N LYS A 570 -15.19 17.72 -7.50
CA LYS A 570 -14.19 18.74 -7.85
C LYS A 570 -13.02 18.84 -6.86
N THR A 571 -13.19 18.31 -5.65
CA THR A 571 -12.17 18.31 -4.61
C THR A 571 -11.30 17.05 -4.67
N ILE A 572 -11.89 15.88 -4.90
CA ILE A 572 -11.16 14.59 -4.95
C ILE A 572 -10.55 14.31 -6.34
N THR A 573 -10.04 13.09 -6.57
CA THR A 573 -9.34 12.67 -7.79
C THR A 573 -10.15 12.99 -9.07
N ALA A 574 -9.50 13.64 -10.04
CA ALA A 574 -10.13 14.00 -11.32
C ALA A 574 -10.49 12.76 -12.16
N GLN A 575 -11.28 12.93 -13.22
CA GLN A 575 -11.78 11.81 -14.04
C GLN A 575 -10.65 10.98 -14.67
N PHE A 576 -9.72 11.59 -15.40
CA PHE A 576 -8.59 10.89 -16.04
C PHE A 576 -7.72 10.16 -15.01
N GLN A 577 -7.40 10.82 -13.89
CA GLN A 577 -6.62 10.22 -12.81
C GLN A 577 -7.37 9.03 -12.17
N THR A 578 -8.69 9.13 -12.07
CA THR A 578 -9.56 8.04 -11.61
C THR A 578 -9.51 6.88 -12.56
N LEU A 579 -9.73 7.09 -13.86
CA LEU A 579 -9.68 6.03 -14.86
C LEU A 579 -8.32 5.32 -14.86
N LEU A 580 -7.23 6.07 -14.83
CA LEU A 580 -5.88 5.52 -14.79
C LEU A 580 -5.62 4.74 -13.48
N GLY A 581 -6.03 5.29 -12.35
CA GLY A 581 -5.86 4.68 -11.03
C GLY A 581 -6.68 3.40 -10.86
N VAL A 582 -7.98 3.42 -11.19
CA VAL A 582 -8.88 2.25 -11.13
C VAL A 582 -8.36 1.14 -12.05
N SER A 583 -7.97 1.49 -13.27
CA SER A 583 -7.36 0.56 -14.22
C SER A 583 -6.13 -0.13 -13.65
N LEU A 584 -5.23 0.62 -13.01
CA LEU A 584 -4.04 0.06 -12.38
C LEU A 584 -4.44 -0.93 -11.27
N ILE A 585 -5.24 -0.50 -10.30
CA ILE A 585 -5.57 -1.36 -9.15
C ILE A 585 -6.46 -2.54 -9.53
N GLU A 586 -7.18 -2.50 -10.66
CA GLU A 586 -7.86 -3.67 -11.23
C GLU A 586 -6.85 -4.76 -11.59
N VAL A 587 -5.77 -4.39 -12.30
CA VAL A 587 -4.70 -5.34 -12.64
C VAL A 587 -4.01 -5.83 -11.38
N LEU A 588 -3.69 -4.92 -10.46
CA LEU A 588 -2.94 -5.27 -9.25
C LEU A 588 -3.72 -6.19 -8.29
N SER A 589 -5.06 -6.16 -8.34
CA SER A 589 -5.91 -6.98 -7.47
C SER A 589 -6.31 -8.33 -8.08
N ARG A 590 -5.84 -8.66 -9.28
CA ARG A 590 -6.18 -9.92 -9.98
C ARG A 590 -5.16 -10.99 -9.67
N HIS A 591 -5.63 -12.13 -9.16
CA HIS A 591 -4.82 -13.35 -9.13
C HIS A 591 -4.66 -13.89 -10.55
N SER A 592 -3.48 -14.40 -10.89
CA SER A 592 -3.27 -15.12 -12.14
C SER A 592 -3.75 -16.56 -12.04
N ALA A 593 -4.05 -17.18 -13.18
CA ALA A 593 -4.49 -18.58 -13.21
C ALA A 593 -3.44 -19.56 -12.70
N ASP A 594 -2.16 -19.18 -12.77
CA ASP A 594 -1.01 -19.97 -12.34
C ASP A 594 -0.50 -19.56 -10.94
N GLU A 595 -1.29 -18.83 -10.16
CA GLU A 595 -0.89 -18.42 -8.81
C GLU A 595 -0.67 -19.63 -7.90
N ILE A 596 0.26 -19.52 -6.95
CA ILE A 596 0.54 -20.55 -5.95
C ILE A 596 0.29 -19.92 -4.57
N TYR A 597 -0.73 -20.42 -3.90
CA TYR A 597 -1.16 -19.90 -2.61
C TYR A 597 -0.33 -20.45 -1.45
N LEU A 598 -0.41 -19.78 -0.31
CA LEU A 598 0.23 -20.17 0.93
C LEU A 598 -0.17 -21.60 1.30
N GLY A 599 0.80 -22.44 1.62
CA GLY A 599 0.58 -23.88 1.86
C GLY A 599 0.54 -24.74 0.60
N GLN A 600 0.80 -24.16 -0.58
CA GLN A 600 1.00 -24.88 -1.84
C GLN A 600 2.44 -24.73 -2.34
N ARG A 601 2.88 -25.64 -3.21
CA ARG A 601 4.16 -25.56 -3.93
C ARG A 601 3.97 -25.92 -5.40
N ASP A 602 4.90 -25.44 -6.22
CA ASP A 602 4.99 -25.71 -7.66
C ASP A 602 5.29 -27.17 -7.97
N SER A 603 6.11 -27.81 -7.13
CA SER A 603 6.52 -29.20 -7.27
C SER A 603 6.34 -29.97 -5.95
N PRO A 604 5.72 -31.17 -5.98
CA PRO A 604 5.64 -32.02 -4.79
C PRO A 604 6.98 -32.63 -4.39
N GLU A 605 7.93 -32.78 -5.31
CA GLU A 605 9.27 -33.36 -5.06
C GLU A 605 10.35 -32.31 -4.75
N TRP A 606 9.99 -31.16 -4.17
CA TRP A 606 10.92 -30.08 -3.80
C TRP A 606 11.98 -30.50 -2.75
N THR A 607 11.73 -31.59 -2.01
CA THR A 607 12.71 -32.25 -1.15
C THR A 607 12.43 -33.75 -1.06
N SER A 608 13.46 -34.55 -0.75
CA SER A 608 13.35 -35.98 -0.44
C SER A 608 13.14 -36.27 1.04
N ASP A 609 13.22 -35.24 1.89
CA ASP A 609 13.20 -35.38 3.35
C ASP A 609 11.75 -35.54 3.84
N ALA A 610 11.43 -36.72 4.38
CA ALA A 610 10.06 -37.09 4.75
C ALA A 610 9.47 -36.21 5.86
N GLU A 611 10.27 -35.78 6.83
CA GLU A 611 9.81 -34.98 7.97
C GLU A 611 9.40 -33.55 7.55
N PRO A 612 10.21 -32.81 6.78
CA PRO A 612 9.80 -31.56 6.14
C PRO A 612 8.54 -31.67 5.25
N LEU A 613 8.41 -32.75 4.47
CA LEU A 613 7.20 -32.99 3.67
C LEU A 613 5.96 -33.16 4.56
N ALA A 614 6.06 -33.96 5.62
CA ALA A 614 4.97 -34.17 6.57
C ALA A 614 4.60 -32.90 7.35
N ALA A 615 5.60 -32.08 7.70
CA ALA A 615 5.38 -30.76 8.32
C ALA A 615 4.66 -29.79 7.36
N PHE A 616 5.00 -29.82 6.06
CA PHE A 616 4.33 -28.99 5.05
C PHE A 616 2.87 -29.42 4.84
N GLU A 617 2.57 -30.72 4.86
CA GLU A 617 1.19 -31.22 4.83
C GLU A 617 0.37 -30.76 6.05
N ARG A 618 0.98 -30.74 7.24
CA ARG A 618 0.32 -30.21 8.45
C ARG A 618 0.04 -28.72 8.31
N PHE A 619 0.99 -27.96 7.76
CA PHE A 619 0.80 -26.53 7.48
C PHE A 619 -0.37 -26.29 6.53
N GLY A 620 -0.43 -27.01 5.39
CA GLY A 620 -1.54 -26.92 4.45
C GLY A 620 -2.89 -27.27 5.09
N LYS A 621 -2.97 -28.37 5.85
CA LYS A 621 -4.18 -28.73 6.60
C LYS A 621 -4.60 -27.63 7.58
N LYS A 622 -3.63 -27.03 8.28
CA LYS A 622 -3.91 -25.96 9.23
C LYS A 622 -4.51 -24.73 8.56
N LEU A 623 -3.99 -24.34 7.39
CA LEU A 623 -4.53 -23.22 6.61
C LEU A 623 -5.96 -23.50 6.13
N ILE A 624 -6.27 -24.73 5.71
CA ILE A 624 -7.64 -25.12 5.34
C ILE A 624 -8.60 -25.04 6.54
N GLU A 625 -8.15 -25.37 7.76
CA GLU A 625 -8.96 -25.12 8.95
C GLU A 625 -9.19 -23.61 9.20
N ILE A 626 -8.17 -22.78 8.95
CA ILE A 626 -8.26 -21.32 9.10
C ILE A 626 -9.29 -20.76 8.11
N GLU A 627 -9.31 -21.24 6.87
CA GLU A 627 -10.33 -20.88 5.87
C GLU A 627 -11.76 -21.04 6.42
N SER A 628 -12.06 -22.20 7.02
CA SER A 628 -13.37 -22.45 7.64
C SER A 628 -13.65 -21.47 8.77
N ARG A 629 -12.68 -21.23 9.67
CA ARG A 629 -12.86 -20.29 10.80
C ARG A 629 -13.09 -18.85 10.36
N ILE A 630 -12.42 -18.40 9.30
CA ILE A 630 -12.67 -17.07 8.70
C ILE A 630 -14.11 -16.97 8.20
N MET A 631 -14.59 -17.99 7.50
CA MET A 631 -15.97 -18.00 7.02
C MET A 631 -16.99 -18.05 8.17
N ASP A 632 -16.73 -18.82 9.22
CA ASP A 632 -17.56 -18.85 10.42
C ASP A 632 -17.63 -17.47 11.08
N ARG A 633 -16.47 -16.79 11.23
CA ARG A 633 -16.41 -15.40 11.74
C ARG A 633 -17.19 -14.43 10.85
N ASN A 634 -17.06 -14.54 9.53
CA ASN A 634 -17.77 -13.68 8.57
C ASN A 634 -19.30 -13.88 8.60
N ASN A 635 -19.76 -15.07 9.01
CA ASN A 635 -21.19 -15.38 9.16
C ASN A 635 -21.74 -15.04 10.55
N ASP A 636 -20.89 -14.73 11.53
CA ASP A 636 -21.31 -14.36 12.88
C ASP A 636 -21.73 -12.89 12.94
N SER A 637 -23.04 -12.65 13.02
CA SER A 637 -23.63 -11.30 13.06
C SER A 637 -23.25 -10.48 14.31
N ARG A 638 -22.63 -11.10 15.32
CA ARG A 638 -22.08 -10.39 16.48
C ARG A 638 -20.76 -9.67 16.15
N LEU A 639 -20.05 -10.12 15.13
CA LEU A 639 -18.77 -9.56 14.67
C LEU A 639 -19.00 -8.48 13.59
N LYS A 640 -19.41 -7.30 14.05
CA LYS A 640 -19.89 -6.20 13.18
C LYS A 640 -18.83 -5.66 12.21
N ASN A 641 -17.55 -5.69 12.59
CA ASN A 641 -16.47 -5.13 11.77
C ASN A 641 -16.12 -6.03 10.57
N ARG A 642 -16.57 -7.30 10.56
CA ARG A 642 -16.32 -8.26 9.48
C ARG A 642 -16.98 -7.86 8.16
N THR A 643 -18.18 -7.29 8.20
CA THR A 643 -19.00 -7.01 7.01
C THR A 643 -19.33 -5.54 6.81
N GLY A 644 -19.59 -4.81 7.90
CA GLY A 644 -19.94 -3.39 7.85
C GLY A 644 -21.26 -3.08 7.14
N PRO A 645 -21.61 -1.79 7.05
CA PRO A 645 -22.79 -1.33 6.31
C PRO A 645 -22.71 -1.61 4.81
N VAL A 646 -21.51 -1.75 4.24
CA VAL A 646 -21.29 -2.11 2.82
C VAL A 646 -21.56 -3.60 2.53
N LYS A 647 -21.81 -4.40 3.58
CA LYS A 647 -22.09 -5.85 3.48
C LYS A 647 -21.01 -6.62 2.74
N MET A 648 -19.74 -6.28 3.01
CA MET A 648 -18.57 -6.90 2.39
C MET A 648 -17.81 -7.72 3.43
N PRO A 649 -17.95 -9.06 3.45
CA PRO A 649 -17.19 -9.92 4.36
C PRO A 649 -15.68 -9.74 4.19
N TYR A 650 -14.94 -9.77 5.30
CA TYR A 650 -13.49 -9.65 5.28
C TYR A 650 -12.84 -10.99 4.91
N THR A 651 -12.31 -11.07 3.69
CA THR A 651 -11.70 -12.30 3.15
C THR A 651 -10.26 -12.12 2.67
N LEU A 652 -9.65 -10.96 2.90
CA LEU A 652 -8.28 -10.65 2.42
C LEU A 652 -7.21 -11.58 3.01
N LEU A 653 -7.48 -12.20 4.16
CA LEU A 653 -6.60 -13.17 4.81
C LEU A 653 -7.14 -14.61 4.73
N TYR A 654 -8.10 -14.89 3.85
CA TYR A 654 -8.50 -16.24 3.51
C TYR A 654 -7.38 -16.90 2.67
N PRO A 655 -6.72 -17.99 3.13
CA PRO A 655 -5.55 -18.56 2.45
C PRO A 655 -5.77 -18.98 1.00
N ASN A 656 -6.92 -19.62 0.70
CA ASN A 656 -7.17 -20.28 -0.58
C ASN A 656 -6.20 -21.44 -0.89
N THR A 657 -5.65 -22.06 0.16
CA THR A 657 -4.82 -23.27 0.11
C THR A 657 -5.58 -24.47 -0.46
N SER A 658 -6.89 -24.55 -0.21
CA SER A 658 -7.74 -25.65 -0.72
C SER A 658 -8.03 -25.57 -2.22
N ASP A 659 -7.73 -24.44 -2.87
CA ASP A 659 -8.08 -24.19 -4.26
C ASP A 659 -6.96 -24.59 -5.23
N TYR A 660 -7.27 -25.60 -6.05
CA TYR A 660 -6.42 -26.08 -7.14
C TYR A 660 -7.10 -25.91 -8.52
N SER A 661 -8.18 -25.13 -8.60
CA SER A 661 -8.94 -24.91 -9.83
C SER A 661 -8.13 -24.20 -10.92
N ARG A 662 -7.11 -23.43 -10.52
CA ARG A 662 -6.32 -22.54 -11.38
C ARG A 662 -7.19 -21.45 -12.04
N GLU A 663 -8.24 -21.05 -11.35
CA GLU A 663 -9.05 -19.89 -11.72
C GLU A 663 -8.46 -18.63 -11.07
N GLY A 664 -8.01 -17.68 -11.91
CA GLY A 664 -7.57 -16.36 -11.46
C GLY A 664 -8.73 -15.35 -11.38
N GLY A 665 -8.41 -14.10 -11.09
CA GLY A 665 -9.35 -12.97 -11.18
C GLY A 665 -9.43 -12.08 -9.93
N LEU A 666 -10.45 -11.22 -9.91
CA LEU A 666 -10.75 -10.28 -8.82
C LEU A 666 -11.60 -10.98 -7.75
N THR A 667 -10.94 -11.69 -6.85
CA THR A 667 -11.63 -12.51 -5.83
C THR A 667 -11.81 -11.79 -4.50
N GLY A 668 -10.94 -10.82 -4.17
CA GLY A 668 -10.87 -10.21 -2.83
C GLY A 668 -10.51 -11.23 -1.73
N LYS A 669 -9.86 -12.33 -2.09
CA LYS A 669 -9.42 -13.41 -1.19
C LYS A 669 -8.28 -14.22 -1.80
N GLY A 670 -7.51 -14.90 -0.95
CA GLY A 670 -6.36 -15.71 -1.37
C GLY A 670 -5.06 -15.07 -0.92
N ILE A 671 -4.19 -15.87 -0.30
CA ILE A 671 -2.86 -15.43 0.12
C ILE A 671 -1.84 -16.13 -0.79
N PRO A 672 -1.25 -15.45 -1.78
CA PRO A 672 -0.13 -16.00 -2.55
C PRO A 672 1.07 -16.31 -1.64
N ASN A 673 1.95 -17.20 -2.09
CA ASN A 673 3.22 -17.43 -1.38
C ASN A 673 4.11 -16.18 -1.35
N SER A 674 4.05 -15.34 -2.39
CA SER A 674 5.00 -14.26 -2.64
C SER A 674 4.30 -12.96 -3.09
N ILE A 675 5.09 -11.91 -3.25
CA ILE A 675 4.67 -10.64 -3.82
C ILE A 675 4.60 -10.81 -5.35
N SER A 676 3.55 -11.47 -5.83
CA SER A 676 3.39 -11.92 -7.23
C SER A 676 2.35 -11.14 -8.03
N ILE A 677 1.56 -10.29 -7.36
CA ILE A 677 1.09 -8.98 -7.84
C ILE A 677 0.30 -8.29 -6.73
#